data_AF-A0A2H6KKE3-F1
#
_entry.id   AF-A0A2H6KKE3-F1
#
_cell.length_a   1.000
_cell.length_b   1.000
_cell.length_c   1.000
_cell.angle_alpha   90.00
_cell.angle_beta   90.00
_cell.angle_gamma   90.00
#
_symmetry.space_group_name_H-M   'P 1'
#
loop_
_entity.id
_entity.type
_entity.pdbx_description
1 polymer ?
#
loop_
_entity_poly.entity_id
_entity_poly.type
_entity_poly.pdbx_seq_one_letter_code
_entity_poly.pdbx_strand_id
1 'polypeptide(L)'
;MSFLHGVLESVKDDESVTTYNKYIKLKNNDDDLHTVLQILQSSIGQGRSVFGAQVEKVSGWLKKYWTQVNDKTGDVKTKLGEFGKYVQRNQGDTLEEQLTKWNAIVSGISHKLETIDTKVNLLDSTLKSQITHKVEPIKASVRTYVDAASNDALAWQVKVVDGLLVNQREYLEREIEQHYLVVKKTFEEALWNIRVGVNSLEDKRKEQISHLNKAVGDAQQYVNKDLGVSVGSTRNQIYEKFDEIKKQVNNVYVRLVHKKGELDKLVDQAKTEFATLKRTVGKMEDKGNDTINGHLALLIEEIEKLVDGLTNKKKATTPGNLHNIVQNVSDCAGKFTKSNFENRVLDVWIDGILGTEPVKGLLDGYFEANKEKNGALHGQYTSWQKGENNRIVMEHLRNRIKEKLTEEINKSKEAAKDTTRDKIQDNIEDVNGVCDAFSKELGKQITSKVHTVRSHVEKALVSDVDKSQKSSDLYRAIQLTVYQLVGVGRQTGNELQRFSIEFNLNDNVNRAISSVDKIGAALAIVELRIQELHKLLEDNASDQQGLIQAKLKTIATTLDDLHDTKKNETGGKINKERDDADDLMSKLKKELQDKLDNISYFIDIADSALETAIRLVKDALIEPTNRSNKQLQPSEPK
;
A
#
# COMPACT_ATOMS: atom_id res chain seq x y z
N MET A 1 -65.90 19.08 165.59
CA MET A 1 -65.96 17.61 165.66
C MET A 1 -67.29 17.06 165.15
N SER A 2 -68.45 17.51 165.64
CA SER A 2 -69.76 17.02 165.13
C SER A 2 -69.97 17.28 163.62
N PHE A 3 -69.50 18.42 163.10
CA PHE A 3 -69.56 18.72 161.65
C PHE A 3 -68.79 17.71 160.80
N LEU A 4 -67.54 17.38 161.19
CA LEU A 4 -66.71 16.42 160.46
C LEU A 4 -67.29 15.01 160.50
N HIS A 5 -67.88 14.61 161.63
CA HIS A 5 -68.60 13.35 161.73
C HIS A 5 -69.79 13.33 160.76
N GLY A 6 -70.63 14.38 160.75
CA GLY A 6 -71.76 14.47 159.83
C GLY A 6 -71.38 14.48 158.35
N VAL A 7 -70.27 15.14 157.99
CA VAL A 7 -69.76 15.11 156.61
C VAL A 7 -69.32 13.70 156.22
N LEU A 8 -68.52 13.02 157.03
CA LEU A 8 -68.08 11.65 156.72
C LEU A 8 -69.23 10.64 156.72
N GLU A 9 -70.22 10.82 157.59
CA GLU A 9 -71.47 10.06 157.58
C GLU A 9 -72.17 10.20 156.21
N SER A 10 -72.29 11.43 155.71
CA SER A 10 -72.95 11.69 154.41
C SER A 10 -72.15 11.23 153.19
N VAL A 11 -70.82 11.30 153.25
CA VAL A 11 -69.94 10.94 152.12
C VAL A 11 -69.83 9.43 151.94
N LYS A 12 -69.98 8.64 153.01
CA LYS A 12 -69.94 7.17 152.91
C LYS A 12 -71.01 6.62 151.95
N ASP A 13 -72.15 7.29 151.88
CA ASP A 13 -73.30 6.89 151.07
C ASP A 13 -73.28 7.53 149.66
N ASP A 14 -72.26 8.32 149.31
CA ASP A 14 -72.12 8.92 147.97
C ASP A 14 -71.92 7.86 146.88
N GLU A 15 -72.48 8.06 145.67
CA GLU A 15 -72.39 7.10 144.55
C GLU A 15 -70.93 6.80 144.18
N SER A 16 -70.07 7.81 144.16
CA SER A 16 -68.66 7.63 143.80
C SER A 16 -67.96 6.75 144.84
N VAL A 17 -68.20 7.00 146.12
CA VAL A 17 -67.61 6.26 147.23
C VAL A 17 -68.15 4.83 147.25
N THR A 18 -69.47 4.64 147.18
CA THR A 18 -70.09 3.31 147.19
C THR A 18 -69.75 2.48 145.96
N THR A 19 -69.65 3.09 144.78
CA THR A 19 -69.27 2.41 143.52
C THR A 19 -67.85 1.89 143.62
N TYR A 20 -66.89 2.75 143.98
CA TYR A 20 -65.50 2.32 144.06
C TYR A 20 -65.23 1.46 145.29
N ASN A 21 -65.96 1.60 146.39
CA ASN A 21 -65.86 0.69 147.55
C ASN A 21 -66.19 -0.77 147.19
N LYS A 22 -67.08 -1.03 146.21
CA LYS A 22 -67.37 -2.40 145.74
C LYS A 22 -66.16 -3.06 145.07
N TYR A 23 -65.33 -2.27 144.39
CA TYR A 23 -64.17 -2.75 143.63
C TYR A 23 -62.88 -2.67 144.45
N ILE A 24 -62.81 -1.76 145.43
CA ILE A 24 -61.72 -1.59 146.38
C ILE A 24 -61.95 -2.53 147.58
N LYS A 25 -61.99 -3.83 147.32
CA LYS A 25 -61.83 -4.85 148.37
C LYS A 25 -60.45 -5.47 148.21
N LEU A 26 -59.49 -5.02 149.01
CA LEU A 26 -58.16 -5.63 149.04
C LEU A 26 -58.14 -6.80 150.03
N LYS A 27 -57.34 -7.82 149.68
CA LYS A 27 -57.37 -9.20 150.16
C LYS A 27 -57.25 -9.43 151.69
N ASN A 28 -57.09 -8.39 152.49
CA ASN A 28 -57.09 -8.42 153.95
C ASN A 28 -58.08 -7.36 154.45
N ASN A 29 -58.94 -7.69 155.42
CA ASN A 29 -60.06 -6.86 155.90
C ASN A 29 -59.67 -5.48 156.49
N ASP A 30 -58.38 -5.14 156.52
CA ASP A 30 -57.88 -3.90 157.13
C ASP A 30 -57.58 -2.76 156.12
N ASP A 31 -57.76 -3.00 154.80
CA ASP A 31 -57.31 -2.10 153.72
C ASP A 31 -58.42 -1.71 152.70
N ASP A 32 -59.70 -1.86 153.04
CA ASP A 32 -60.79 -1.37 152.18
C ASP A 32 -61.12 0.12 152.43
N LEU A 33 -61.76 0.76 151.45
CA LEU A 33 -62.13 2.18 151.55
C LEU A 33 -63.03 2.41 152.78
N HIS A 34 -63.83 1.40 153.14
CA HIS A 34 -64.64 1.43 154.34
C HIS A 34 -63.79 1.52 155.61
N THR A 35 -62.72 0.73 155.73
CA THR A 35 -61.81 0.71 156.88
C THR A 35 -61.03 2.01 156.95
N VAL A 36 -60.58 2.56 155.81
CA VAL A 36 -59.94 3.89 155.77
C VAL A 36 -60.91 4.96 156.30
N LEU A 37 -62.16 4.96 155.85
CA LEU A 37 -63.19 5.87 156.34
C LEU A 37 -63.49 5.65 157.82
N GLN A 38 -63.58 4.40 158.28
CA GLN A 38 -63.90 4.02 159.65
C GLN A 38 -62.76 4.36 160.62
N ILE A 39 -61.50 4.15 160.19
CA ILE A 39 -60.30 4.56 160.92
C ILE A 39 -60.25 6.10 161.01
N LEU A 40 -60.55 6.81 159.91
CA LEU A 40 -60.68 8.28 159.94
C LEU A 40 -61.76 8.73 160.92
N GLN A 41 -62.95 8.12 160.87
CA GLN A 41 -64.09 8.45 161.72
C GLN A 41 -63.77 8.21 163.20
N SER A 42 -63.15 7.07 163.53
CA SER A 42 -62.74 6.72 164.90
C SER A 42 -61.58 7.59 165.44
N SER A 43 -60.77 8.16 164.55
CA SER A 43 -59.67 9.08 164.92
C SER A 43 -60.14 10.50 165.24
N ILE A 44 -61.41 10.84 164.96
CA ILE A 44 -62.00 12.15 165.29
C ILE A 44 -62.31 12.20 166.79
N GLY A 45 -61.65 13.10 167.52
CA GLY A 45 -61.83 13.23 168.98
C GLY A 45 -60.51 13.18 169.73
N GLN A 46 -59.56 12.42 169.18
CA GLN A 46 -58.43 11.88 169.92
C GLN A 46 -57.18 12.79 169.92
N GLY A 47 -57.30 14.01 169.40
CA GLY A 47 -56.20 14.97 169.30
C GLY A 47 -55.35 14.84 168.04
N ARG A 48 -54.42 15.80 167.85
CA ARG A 48 -53.70 16.04 166.58
C ARG A 48 -52.80 14.88 166.15
N SER A 49 -52.16 14.16 167.07
CA SER A 49 -51.20 13.11 166.73
C SER A 49 -51.85 11.92 166.02
N VAL A 50 -53.06 11.52 166.46
CA VAL A 50 -53.78 10.37 165.90
C VAL A 50 -54.37 10.70 164.52
N PHE A 51 -54.98 11.87 164.38
CA PHE A 51 -55.62 12.26 163.12
C PHE A 51 -54.59 12.50 162.00
N GLY A 52 -53.41 13.03 162.31
CA GLY A 52 -52.36 13.28 161.32
C GLY A 52 -51.87 12.02 160.61
N ALA A 53 -51.68 10.92 161.35
CA ALA A 53 -51.24 9.65 160.78
C ALA A 53 -52.25 9.06 159.76
N GLN A 54 -53.55 9.29 159.96
CA GLN A 54 -54.57 8.79 159.03
C GLN A 54 -54.63 9.59 157.73
N VAL A 55 -54.38 10.91 157.79
CA VAL A 55 -54.28 11.75 156.59
C VAL A 55 -53.10 11.29 155.70
N GLU A 56 -51.99 10.89 156.30
CA GLU A 56 -50.82 10.40 155.58
C GLU A 56 -51.12 9.10 154.80
N LYS A 57 -51.89 8.17 155.39
CA LYS A 57 -52.38 6.96 154.70
C LYS A 57 -53.24 7.27 153.47
N VAL A 58 -54.15 8.24 153.56
CA VAL A 58 -54.97 8.68 152.41
C VAL A 58 -54.09 9.24 151.29
N SER A 59 -53.06 10.01 151.63
CA SER A 59 -52.13 10.56 150.63
C SER A 59 -51.39 9.46 149.85
N GLY A 60 -51.02 8.36 150.52
CA GLY A 60 -50.37 7.21 149.89
C GLY A 60 -51.27 6.51 148.87
N TRP A 61 -52.57 6.44 149.15
CA TRP A 61 -53.58 5.90 148.23
C TRP A 61 -53.74 6.76 146.97
N LEU A 62 -53.88 8.07 147.14
CA LEU A 62 -54.01 9.02 146.01
C LEU A 62 -52.78 8.97 145.08
N LYS A 63 -51.58 8.76 145.63
CA LYS A 63 -50.36 8.63 144.84
C LYS A 63 -50.35 7.39 143.95
N LYS A 64 -50.78 6.24 144.48
CA LYS A 64 -50.90 4.98 143.70
C LYS A 64 -51.92 5.09 142.57
N TYR A 65 -53.06 5.74 142.84
CA TYR A 65 -54.09 6.00 141.84
C TYR A 65 -53.52 6.81 140.66
N TRP A 66 -52.84 7.93 140.96
CA TRP A 66 -52.25 8.78 139.93
C TRP A 66 -51.22 8.06 139.04
N THR A 67 -50.39 7.17 139.61
CA THR A 67 -49.44 6.39 138.82
C THR A 67 -50.13 5.50 137.79
N GLN A 68 -51.20 4.77 138.17
CA GLN A 68 -51.90 3.89 137.24
C GLN A 68 -52.59 4.65 136.10
N VAL A 69 -53.18 5.81 136.39
CA VAL A 69 -53.83 6.65 135.35
C VAL A 69 -52.80 7.10 134.32
N ASN A 70 -51.61 7.49 134.75
CA ASN A 70 -50.56 7.97 133.86
C ASN A 70 -50.03 6.86 132.94
N ASP A 71 -49.78 5.66 133.49
CA ASP A 71 -49.31 4.51 132.71
C ASP A 71 -50.33 4.09 131.63
N LYS A 72 -51.61 3.99 132.00
CA LYS A 72 -52.68 3.63 131.06
C LYS A 72 -52.87 4.68 129.96
N THR A 73 -52.66 5.94 130.27
CA THR A 73 -52.73 7.02 129.28
C THR A 73 -51.54 6.96 128.29
N GLY A 74 -50.35 6.56 128.77
CA GLY A 74 -49.16 6.36 127.95
C GLY A 74 -49.30 5.25 126.91
N ASP A 75 -49.89 4.11 127.29
CA ASP A 75 -50.14 2.97 126.39
C ASP A 75 -51.01 3.37 125.18
N VAL A 76 -52.06 4.17 125.43
CA VAL A 76 -52.96 4.69 124.39
C VAL A 76 -52.20 5.57 123.40
N LYS A 77 -51.36 6.48 123.90
CA LYS A 77 -50.56 7.38 123.06
C LYS A 77 -49.61 6.61 122.14
N THR A 78 -48.98 5.54 122.64
CA THR A 78 -48.07 4.70 121.85
C THR A 78 -48.80 3.99 120.70
N LYS A 79 -49.97 3.41 120.98
CA LYS A 79 -50.76 2.73 119.94
C LYS A 79 -51.31 3.68 118.88
N LEU A 80 -51.62 4.92 119.23
CA LEU A 80 -51.96 5.95 118.23
C LEU A 80 -50.74 6.35 117.38
N GLY A 81 -49.52 6.34 117.93
CA GLY A 81 -48.29 6.66 117.20
C GLY A 81 -47.89 5.63 116.13
N GLU A 82 -48.25 4.36 116.29
CA GLU A 82 -48.04 3.31 115.28
C GLU A 82 -48.82 3.58 113.97
N PHE A 83 -49.93 4.32 114.05
CA PHE A 83 -50.82 4.62 112.93
C PHE A 83 -50.16 5.46 111.83
N GLY A 84 -49.33 6.44 112.20
CA GLY A 84 -48.69 7.35 111.23
C GLY A 84 -47.60 6.68 110.36
N LYS A 85 -47.07 5.52 110.77
CA LYS A 85 -45.97 4.83 110.07
C LYS A 85 -46.45 3.78 109.05
N TYR A 86 -47.75 3.48 109.01
CA TYR A 86 -48.28 2.40 108.16
C TYR A 86 -48.35 2.79 106.68
N VAL A 87 -48.75 4.03 106.39
CA VAL A 87 -48.95 4.55 105.02
C VAL A 87 -47.66 4.49 104.17
N GLN A 88 -46.49 4.66 104.77
CA GLN A 88 -45.21 4.62 104.06
C GLN A 88 -44.71 3.21 103.72
N ARG A 89 -45.19 2.16 104.40
CA ARG A 89 -44.63 0.80 104.25
C ARG A 89 -45.18 0.01 103.07
N ASN A 90 -46.32 0.40 102.51
CA ASN A 90 -47.07 -0.40 101.54
C ASN A 90 -47.14 0.24 100.14
N GLN A 91 -46.22 1.15 99.78
CA GLN A 91 -46.22 1.83 98.48
C GLN A 91 -45.94 0.91 97.27
N GLY A 92 -45.46 -0.32 97.48
CA GLY A 92 -45.11 -1.28 96.42
C GLY A 92 -46.12 -2.41 96.18
N ASP A 93 -47.19 -2.48 96.97
CA ASP A 93 -48.19 -3.54 96.89
C ASP A 93 -49.28 -3.19 95.85
N THR A 94 -50.03 -4.19 95.37
CA THR A 94 -51.18 -3.94 94.49
C THR A 94 -52.25 -3.12 95.21
N LEU A 95 -53.12 -2.43 94.46
CA LEU A 95 -54.19 -1.65 95.09
C LEU A 95 -55.16 -2.56 95.86
N GLU A 96 -55.39 -3.80 95.38
CA GLU A 96 -56.14 -4.83 96.09
C GLU A 96 -55.48 -5.23 97.43
N GLU A 97 -54.16 -5.43 97.45
CA GLU A 97 -53.42 -5.76 98.68
C GLU A 97 -53.41 -4.60 99.67
N GLN A 98 -53.24 -3.37 99.18
CA GLN A 98 -53.31 -2.16 100.01
C GLN A 98 -54.69 -2.00 100.65
N LEU A 99 -55.78 -2.16 99.89
CA LEU A 99 -57.14 -2.07 100.41
C LEU A 99 -57.42 -3.16 101.47
N THR A 100 -57.06 -4.41 101.20
CA THR A 100 -57.21 -5.54 102.14
C THR A 100 -56.53 -5.23 103.48
N LYS A 101 -55.28 -4.76 103.40
CA LYS A 101 -54.45 -4.38 104.55
C LYS A 101 -55.05 -3.22 105.34
N TRP A 102 -55.57 -2.19 104.65
CA TRP A 102 -56.26 -1.06 105.28
C TRP A 102 -57.53 -1.50 106.00
N ASN A 103 -58.34 -2.34 105.37
CA ASN A 103 -59.58 -2.83 105.96
C ASN A 103 -59.33 -3.58 107.27
N ALA A 104 -58.31 -4.45 107.31
CA ALA A 104 -57.94 -5.20 108.52
C ALA A 104 -57.57 -4.27 109.70
N ILE A 105 -56.84 -3.18 109.43
CA ILE A 105 -56.44 -2.23 110.48
C ILE A 105 -57.62 -1.47 111.04
N VAL A 106 -58.44 -0.87 110.17
CA VAL A 106 -59.57 -0.05 110.62
C VAL A 106 -60.59 -0.92 111.36
N SER A 107 -60.82 -2.15 110.90
CA SER A 107 -61.64 -3.14 111.60
C SER A 107 -61.09 -3.47 113.00
N GLY A 108 -59.77 -3.66 113.12
CA GLY A 108 -59.12 -3.89 114.42
C GLY A 108 -59.26 -2.72 115.40
N ILE A 109 -59.31 -1.49 114.90
CA ILE A 109 -59.56 -0.29 115.73
C ILE A 109 -61.03 -0.25 116.18
N SER A 110 -61.96 -0.50 115.25
CA SER A 110 -63.40 -0.55 115.55
C SER A 110 -63.68 -1.51 116.71
N HIS A 111 -63.12 -2.72 116.65
CA HIS A 111 -63.29 -3.73 117.71
C HIS A 111 -62.71 -3.30 119.08
N LYS A 112 -61.57 -2.59 119.09
CA LYS A 112 -61.01 -2.04 120.33
C LYS A 112 -61.91 -0.96 120.93
N LEU A 113 -62.53 -0.11 120.11
CA LEU A 113 -63.47 0.91 120.57
C LEU A 113 -64.75 0.30 121.16
N GLU A 114 -65.25 -0.82 120.62
CA GLU A 114 -66.36 -1.58 121.22
C GLU A 114 -65.98 -2.14 122.60
N THR A 115 -64.74 -2.60 122.76
CA THR A 115 -64.25 -3.08 124.06
C THR A 115 -64.24 -1.98 125.11
N ILE A 116 -63.97 -0.72 124.72
CA ILE A 116 -63.97 0.43 125.65
C ILE A 116 -65.36 0.61 126.28
N ASP A 117 -66.45 0.45 125.52
CA ASP A 117 -67.81 0.59 126.08
C ASP A 117 -68.07 -0.37 127.24
N THR A 118 -67.62 -1.61 127.10
CA THR A 118 -67.78 -2.62 128.15
C THR A 118 -67.05 -2.24 129.44
N LYS A 119 -65.92 -1.53 129.33
CA LYS A 119 -65.12 -1.08 130.48
C LYS A 119 -65.65 0.21 131.08
N VAL A 120 -66.10 1.14 130.24
CA VAL A 120 -66.68 2.43 130.67
C VAL A 120 -67.97 2.22 131.48
N ASN A 121 -68.72 1.14 131.22
CA ASN A 121 -69.88 0.76 132.02
C ASN A 121 -69.59 0.41 133.49
N LEU A 122 -68.32 0.19 133.88
CA LEU A 122 -67.93 -0.08 135.26
C LEU A 122 -67.66 1.19 136.09
N LEU A 123 -67.64 2.36 135.44
CA LEU A 123 -67.33 3.64 136.07
C LEU A 123 -68.58 4.28 136.70
N ASP A 124 -68.37 5.21 137.64
CA ASP A 124 -69.45 6.05 138.17
C ASP A 124 -70.15 6.86 137.07
N SER A 125 -71.38 7.28 137.33
CA SER A 125 -72.24 7.95 136.36
C SER A 125 -71.57 9.16 135.66
N THR A 126 -70.75 9.93 136.37
CA THR A 126 -70.08 11.13 135.85
C THR A 126 -68.94 10.77 134.92
N LEU A 127 -68.01 9.91 135.35
CA LEU A 127 -66.87 9.48 134.54
C LEU A 127 -67.32 8.64 133.34
N LYS A 128 -68.33 7.79 133.52
CA LYS A 128 -68.96 7.05 132.42
C LYS A 128 -69.43 8.02 131.33
N SER A 129 -70.24 9.01 131.71
CA SER A 129 -70.79 10.00 130.79
C SER A 129 -69.68 10.76 130.04
N GLN A 130 -68.65 11.24 130.75
CA GLN A 130 -67.56 12.00 130.14
C GLN A 130 -66.75 11.17 129.14
N ILE A 131 -66.38 9.94 129.48
CA ILE A 131 -65.59 9.08 128.57
C ILE A 131 -66.44 8.66 127.36
N THR A 132 -67.70 8.26 127.57
CA THR A 132 -68.61 7.94 126.47
C THR A 132 -68.70 9.10 125.48
N HIS A 133 -68.93 10.33 125.96
CA HIS A 133 -69.03 11.51 125.09
C HIS A 133 -67.74 11.83 124.29
N LYS A 134 -66.57 11.46 124.82
CA LYS A 134 -65.28 11.66 124.13
C LYS A 134 -64.94 10.55 123.15
N VAL A 135 -65.43 9.33 123.37
CA VAL A 135 -65.19 8.17 122.50
C VAL A 135 -66.15 8.11 121.31
N GLU A 136 -67.39 8.60 121.46
CA GLU A 136 -68.39 8.57 120.37
C GLU A 136 -67.93 9.25 119.07
N PRO A 137 -67.32 10.45 119.07
CA PRO A 137 -66.79 11.05 117.85
C PRO A 137 -65.73 10.17 117.16
N ILE A 138 -64.89 9.48 117.95
CA ILE A 138 -63.85 8.58 117.43
C ILE A 138 -64.48 7.36 116.77
N LYS A 139 -65.52 6.77 117.39
CA LYS A 139 -66.27 5.67 116.77
C LYS A 139 -66.92 6.09 115.46
N ALA A 140 -67.53 7.27 115.41
CA ALA A 140 -68.15 7.78 114.20
C ALA A 140 -67.12 7.88 113.05
N SER A 141 -65.95 8.48 113.31
CA SER A 141 -64.88 8.56 112.31
C SER A 141 -64.36 7.18 111.88
N VAL A 142 -64.12 6.27 112.82
CA VAL A 142 -63.64 4.92 112.49
C VAL A 142 -64.67 4.14 111.68
N ARG A 143 -65.97 4.25 111.99
CA ARG A 143 -67.05 3.65 111.19
C ARG A 143 -67.03 4.14 109.75
N THR A 144 -66.90 5.44 109.51
CA THR A 144 -66.78 5.97 108.15
C THR A 144 -65.61 5.35 107.38
N TYR A 145 -64.47 5.13 108.04
CA TYR A 145 -63.34 4.44 107.41
C TYR A 145 -63.59 2.95 107.18
N VAL A 146 -64.28 2.25 108.10
CA VAL A 146 -64.67 0.84 107.92
C VAL A 146 -65.60 0.72 106.71
N ASP A 147 -66.62 1.57 106.63
CA ASP A 147 -67.61 1.56 105.55
C ASP A 147 -66.96 1.84 104.19
N ALA A 148 -65.99 2.76 104.14
CA ALA A 148 -65.23 3.04 102.94
C ALA A 148 -64.30 1.88 102.54
N ALA A 149 -63.57 1.30 103.50
CA ALA A 149 -62.61 0.22 103.24
C ALA A 149 -63.29 -1.13 102.95
N SER A 150 -64.52 -1.33 103.43
CA SER A 150 -65.36 -2.51 103.18
C SER A 150 -66.31 -2.34 101.99
N ASN A 151 -66.14 -1.26 101.20
CA ASN A 151 -66.99 -1.02 100.04
C ASN A 151 -66.62 -1.97 98.89
N ASP A 152 -67.54 -2.90 98.57
CA ASP A 152 -67.33 -3.89 97.51
C ASP A 152 -67.10 -3.27 96.12
N ALA A 153 -67.70 -2.10 95.83
CA ALA A 153 -67.50 -1.42 94.56
C ALA A 153 -66.07 -0.85 94.47
N LEU A 154 -65.55 -0.31 95.56
CA LEU A 154 -64.14 0.12 95.64
C LEU A 154 -63.21 -1.09 95.49
N ALA A 155 -63.50 -2.21 96.17
CA ALA A 155 -62.72 -3.44 96.08
C ALA A 155 -62.67 -4.01 94.64
N TRP A 156 -63.79 -3.98 93.92
CA TRP A 156 -63.83 -4.39 92.53
C TRP A 156 -63.05 -3.43 91.62
N GLN A 157 -63.19 -2.12 91.82
CA GLN A 157 -62.48 -1.11 91.02
C GLN A 157 -60.95 -1.23 91.14
N VAL A 158 -60.41 -1.42 92.35
CA VAL A 158 -58.96 -1.57 92.53
C VAL A 158 -58.43 -2.81 91.79
N LYS A 159 -59.17 -3.92 91.83
CA LYS A 159 -58.83 -5.15 91.10
C LYS A 159 -58.87 -4.96 89.57
N VAL A 160 -59.85 -4.22 89.06
CA VAL A 160 -59.94 -3.88 87.64
C VAL A 160 -58.75 -3.03 87.21
N VAL A 161 -58.36 -2.04 88.01
CA VAL A 161 -57.20 -1.19 87.71
C VAL A 161 -55.91 -2.02 87.69
N ASP A 162 -55.67 -2.86 88.71
CA ASP A 162 -54.50 -3.74 88.74
C ASP A 162 -54.46 -4.67 87.50
N GLY A 163 -55.59 -5.28 87.13
CA GLY A 163 -55.70 -6.12 85.94
C GLY A 163 -55.48 -5.36 84.63
N LEU A 164 -55.99 -4.14 84.50
CA LEU A 164 -55.77 -3.29 83.33
C LEU A 164 -54.29 -2.88 83.20
N LEU A 165 -53.62 -2.58 84.31
CA LEU A 165 -52.20 -2.22 84.31
C LEU A 165 -51.33 -3.41 83.86
N VAL A 166 -51.62 -4.62 84.33
CA VAL A 166 -50.92 -5.84 83.87
C VAL A 166 -51.16 -6.08 82.38
N ASN A 167 -52.42 -6.06 81.91
CA ASN A 167 -52.75 -6.26 80.50
C ASN A 167 -52.10 -5.21 79.59
N GLN A 168 -52.08 -3.94 80.03
CA GLN A 168 -51.44 -2.85 79.29
C GLN A 168 -49.92 -3.06 79.20
N ARG A 169 -49.28 -3.53 80.28
CA ARG A 169 -47.86 -3.87 80.28
C ARG A 169 -47.56 -5.01 79.30
N GLU A 170 -48.30 -6.12 79.38
CA GLU A 170 -48.10 -7.28 78.48
C GLU A 170 -48.34 -6.90 77.01
N TYR A 171 -49.33 -6.06 76.73
CA TYR A 171 -49.59 -5.54 75.40
C TYR A 171 -48.39 -4.73 74.87
N LEU A 172 -47.86 -3.79 75.67
CA LEU A 172 -46.71 -2.97 75.28
C LEU A 172 -45.45 -3.82 75.08
N GLU A 173 -45.17 -4.76 75.98
CA GLU A 173 -44.04 -5.69 75.84
C GLU A 173 -44.13 -6.49 74.54
N ARG A 174 -45.32 -7.00 74.19
CA ARG A 174 -45.54 -7.74 72.94
C ARG A 174 -45.40 -6.87 71.69
N GLU A 175 -45.97 -5.66 71.68
CA GLU A 175 -45.85 -4.73 70.54
C GLU A 175 -44.39 -4.31 70.32
N ILE A 176 -43.65 -4.02 71.40
CA ILE A 176 -42.22 -3.69 71.33
C ILE A 176 -41.45 -4.86 70.72
N GLU A 177 -41.67 -6.09 71.18
CA GLU A 177 -41.00 -7.29 70.66
C GLU A 177 -41.32 -7.51 69.17
N GLN A 178 -42.60 -7.40 68.77
CA GLN A 178 -42.98 -7.58 67.37
C GLN A 178 -42.36 -6.53 66.45
N HIS A 179 -42.42 -5.25 66.82
CA HIS A 179 -41.79 -4.18 66.04
C HIS A 179 -40.27 -4.33 65.98
N TYR A 180 -39.65 -4.72 67.09
CA TYR A 180 -38.23 -5.03 67.16
C TYR A 180 -37.85 -6.15 66.17
N LEU A 181 -38.60 -7.26 66.12
CA LEU A 181 -38.35 -8.37 65.22
C LEU A 181 -38.47 -7.97 63.75
N VAL A 182 -39.47 -7.15 63.41
CA VAL A 182 -39.65 -6.63 62.04
C VAL A 182 -38.47 -5.75 61.64
N VAL A 183 -38.09 -4.78 62.47
CA VAL A 183 -36.95 -3.88 62.18
C VAL A 183 -35.66 -4.67 62.03
N LYS A 184 -35.40 -5.62 62.94
CA LYS A 184 -34.21 -6.49 62.86
C LYS A 184 -34.18 -7.28 61.56
N LYS A 185 -35.29 -7.95 61.20
CA LYS A 185 -35.39 -8.75 59.97
C LYS A 185 -35.16 -7.89 58.73
N THR A 186 -35.84 -6.74 58.63
CA THR A 186 -35.67 -5.83 57.47
C THR A 186 -34.23 -5.32 57.35
N PHE A 187 -33.58 -5.00 58.48
CA PHE A 187 -32.19 -4.55 58.48
C PHE A 187 -31.21 -5.68 58.06
N GLU A 188 -31.42 -6.90 58.57
CA GLU A 188 -30.62 -8.08 58.20
C GLU A 188 -30.78 -8.42 56.70
N GLU A 189 -32.00 -8.39 56.17
CA GLU A 189 -32.29 -8.59 54.74
C GLU A 189 -31.62 -7.53 53.86
N ALA A 190 -31.66 -6.26 54.26
CA ALA A 190 -30.99 -5.18 53.54
C ALA A 190 -29.46 -5.38 53.51
N LEU A 191 -28.84 -5.71 54.63
CA LEU A 191 -27.40 -6.01 54.70
C LEU A 191 -27.04 -7.24 53.85
N TRP A 192 -27.89 -8.28 53.84
CA TRP A 192 -27.68 -9.47 53.03
C TRP A 192 -27.72 -9.14 51.53
N ASN A 193 -28.72 -8.38 51.08
CA ASN A 193 -28.84 -7.96 49.68
C ASN A 193 -27.62 -7.15 49.21
N ILE A 194 -27.12 -6.23 50.06
CA ILE A 194 -25.90 -5.47 49.76
C ILE A 194 -24.70 -6.41 49.65
N ARG A 195 -24.55 -7.37 50.58
CA ARG A 195 -23.44 -8.35 50.55
C ARG A 195 -23.48 -9.20 49.28
N VAL A 196 -24.65 -9.67 48.87
CA VAL A 196 -24.83 -10.42 47.60
C VAL A 196 -24.43 -9.55 46.41
N GLY A 197 -24.87 -8.29 46.36
CA GLY A 197 -24.49 -7.35 45.30
C GLY A 197 -22.97 -7.11 45.23
N VAL A 198 -22.32 -6.94 46.37
CA VAL A 198 -20.85 -6.73 46.44
C VAL A 198 -20.07 -7.97 45.99
N ASN A 199 -20.52 -9.17 46.36
CA ASN A 199 -19.90 -10.42 45.88
C ASN A 199 -20.10 -10.58 44.37
N SER A 200 -21.30 -10.29 43.85
CA SER A 200 -21.55 -10.32 42.41
C SER A 200 -20.65 -9.33 41.64
N LEU A 201 -20.42 -8.14 42.20
CA LEU A 201 -19.50 -7.15 41.62
C LEU A 201 -18.05 -7.65 41.61
N GLU A 202 -17.61 -8.34 42.66
CA GLU A 202 -16.28 -8.98 42.72
C GLU A 202 -16.12 -10.07 41.66
N ASP A 203 -17.10 -10.94 41.51
CA ASP A 203 -17.08 -12.01 40.51
C ASP A 203 -17.05 -11.42 39.10
N LYS A 204 -17.87 -10.40 38.83
CA LYS A 204 -17.88 -9.70 37.55
C LYS A 204 -16.57 -8.98 37.26
N ARG A 205 -15.92 -8.38 38.26
CA ARG A 205 -14.57 -7.80 38.11
C ARG A 205 -13.60 -8.87 37.62
N LYS A 206 -13.49 -10.00 38.34
CA LYS A 206 -12.57 -11.09 38.01
C LYS A 206 -12.81 -11.64 36.61
N GLU A 207 -14.08 -11.84 36.23
CA GLU A 207 -14.47 -12.31 34.90
C GLU A 207 -14.02 -11.34 33.79
N GLN A 208 -14.35 -10.05 33.91
CA GLN A 208 -14.06 -9.08 32.86
C GLN A 208 -12.55 -8.78 32.74
N ILE A 209 -11.84 -8.66 33.87
CA ILE A 209 -10.37 -8.49 33.86
C ILE A 209 -9.68 -9.71 33.23
N SER A 210 -10.16 -10.92 33.52
CA SER A 210 -9.65 -12.15 32.89
C SER A 210 -9.86 -12.15 31.37
N HIS A 211 -11.04 -11.73 30.89
CA HIS A 211 -11.30 -11.61 29.45
C HIS A 211 -10.37 -10.59 28.78
N LEU A 212 -10.14 -9.43 29.41
CA LEU A 212 -9.23 -8.41 28.88
C LEU A 212 -7.79 -8.92 28.84
N ASN A 213 -7.31 -9.53 29.92
CA ASN A 213 -5.96 -10.12 29.98
C ASN A 213 -5.76 -11.21 28.92
N LYS A 214 -6.76 -12.06 28.72
CA LYS A 214 -6.71 -13.07 27.66
C LYS A 214 -6.64 -12.44 26.27
N ALA A 215 -7.47 -11.44 25.98
CA ALA A 215 -7.47 -10.77 24.69
C ALA A 215 -6.12 -10.08 24.39
N VAL A 216 -5.52 -9.44 25.39
CA VAL A 216 -4.17 -8.85 25.27
C VAL A 216 -3.11 -9.93 25.07
N GLY A 217 -3.17 -11.03 25.83
CA GLY A 217 -2.25 -12.16 25.69
C GLY A 217 -2.32 -12.83 24.31
N ASP A 218 -3.53 -13.05 23.80
CA ASP A 218 -3.76 -13.59 22.44
C ASP A 218 -3.18 -12.64 21.38
N ALA A 219 -3.38 -11.33 21.53
CA ALA A 219 -2.82 -10.32 20.63
C ALA A 219 -1.28 -10.28 20.69
N GLN A 220 -0.68 -10.32 21.88
CA GLN A 220 0.77 -10.40 22.07
C GLN A 220 1.34 -11.66 21.41
N GLN A 221 0.68 -12.81 21.58
CA GLN A 221 1.08 -14.06 20.95
C GLN A 221 1.02 -13.96 19.42
N TYR A 222 -0.05 -13.37 18.88
CA TYR A 222 -0.19 -13.16 17.44
C TYR A 222 0.92 -12.25 16.89
N VAL A 223 1.17 -11.10 17.50
CA VAL A 223 2.25 -10.17 17.12
C VAL A 223 3.62 -10.86 17.17
N ASN A 224 3.88 -11.62 18.23
CA ASN A 224 5.15 -12.33 18.39
C ASN A 224 5.34 -13.47 17.38
N LYS A 225 4.27 -14.18 17.04
CA LYS A 225 4.31 -15.29 16.09
C LYS A 225 4.38 -14.80 14.65
N ASP A 226 3.57 -13.81 14.28
CA ASP A 226 3.39 -13.43 12.89
C ASP A 226 4.39 -12.37 12.40
N LEU A 227 4.81 -11.47 13.29
CA LEU A 227 5.86 -10.47 13.01
C LEU A 227 7.23 -10.87 13.58
N GLY A 228 7.32 -12.04 14.23
CA GLY A 228 8.56 -12.61 14.74
C GLY A 228 9.39 -13.32 13.67
N VAL A 229 10.44 -14.01 14.12
CA VAL A 229 11.38 -14.76 13.25
C VAL A 229 11.02 -16.25 13.13
N SER A 230 9.83 -16.65 13.59
CA SER A 230 9.40 -18.04 13.53
C SER A 230 9.08 -18.48 12.11
N VAL A 231 9.33 -19.75 11.82
CA VAL A 231 8.94 -20.40 10.56
C VAL A 231 7.43 -20.25 10.33
N GLY A 232 7.06 -19.84 9.13
CA GLY A 232 5.67 -19.62 8.72
C GLY A 232 5.06 -18.27 9.13
N SER A 233 5.80 -17.41 9.82
CA SER A 233 5.39 -16.03 10.11
C SER A 233 5.28 -15.18 8.84
N THR A 234 4.43 -14.15 8.83
CA THR A 234 4.37 -13.16 7.75
C THR A 234 5.74 -12.55 7.44
N ARG A 235 6.54 -12.24 8.47
CA ARG A 235 7.92 -11.74 8.29
C ARG A 235 8.79 -12.72 7.51
N ASN A 236 8.81 -13.99 7.92
CA ASN A 236 9.60 -15.02 7.24
C ASN A 236 9.09 -15.30 5.81
N GLN A 237 7.77 -15.29 5.59
CA GLN A 237 7.19 -15.45 4.25
C GLN A 237 7.61 -14.33 3.28
N ILE A 238 7.64 -13.08 3.75
CA ILE A 238 8.16 -11.95 2.97
C ILE A 238 9.65 -12.16 2.64
N TYR A 239 10.44 -12.58 3.63
CA TYR A 239 11.86 -12.89 3.44
C TYR A 239 12.08 -13.97 2.36
N GLU A 240 11.31 -15.07 2.43
CA GLU A 240 11.33 -16.15 1.44
C GLU A 240 10.95 -15.67 0.03
N LYS A 241 10.02 -14.70 -0.09
CA LYS A 241 9.65 -14.11 -1.38
C LYS A 241 10.79 -13.30 -2.00
N PHE A 242 11.56 -12.56 -1.20
CA PHE A 242 12.78 -11.90 -1.70
C PHE A 242 13.83 -12.90 -2.17
N ASP A 243 14.04 -14.01 -1.43
CA ASP A 243 14.94 -15.08 -1.84
C ASP A 243 14.48 -15.77 -3.14
N GLU A 244 13.17 -15.97 -3.31
CA GLU A 244 12.58 -16.51 -4.53
C GLU A 244 12.79 -15.58 -5.73
N ILE A 245 12.50 -14.28 -5.58
CA ILE A 245 12.75 -13.26 -6.61
C ILE A 245 14.22 -13.25 -6.99
N LYS A 246 15.12 -13.25 -6.00
CA LYS A 246 16.57 -13.29 -6.21
C LYS A 246 17.01 -14.51 -7.00
N LYS A 247 16.48 -15.70 -6.67
CA LYS A 247 16.75 -16.94 -7.39
C LYS A 247 16.30 -16.84 -8.85
N GLN A 248 15.12 -16.28 -9.10
CA GLN A 248 14.63 -16.07 -10.46
C GLN A 248 15.50 -15.09 -11.26
N VAL A 249 15.87 -13.95 -10.67
CA VAL A 249 16.77 -12.97 -11.30
C VAL A 249 18.13 -13.60 -11.59
N ASN A 250 18.69 -14.39 -10.67
CA ASN A 250 19.95 -15.11 -10.89
C ASN A 250 19.86 -16.12 -12.04
N ASN A 251 18.75 -16.86 -12.16
CA ASN A 251 18.54 -17.78 -13.27
C ASN A 251 18.52 -17.06 -14.63
N VAL A 252 17.84 -15.90 -14.69
CA VAL A 252 17.82 -15.06 -15.90
C VAL A 252 19.23 -14.53 -16.20
N TYR A 253 19.92 -14.00 -15.20
CA TYR A 253 21.30 -13.52 -15.33
C TYR A 253 22.23 -14.58 -15.92
N VAL A 254 22.27 -15.78 -15.31
CA VAL A 254 23.15 -16.87 -15.75
C VAL A 254 22.85 -17.28 -17.20
N ARG A 255 21.56 -17.38 -17.57
CA ARG A 255 21.17 -17.71 -18.96
C ARG A 255 21.61 -16.64 -19.95
N LEU A 256 21.44 -15.35 -19.61
CA LEU A 256 21.81 -14.24 -20.49
C LEU A 256 23.33 -14.09 -20.62
N VAL A 257 24.09 -14.29 -19.54
CA VAL A 257 25.57 -14.32 -19.59
C VAL A 257 26.05 -15.42 -20.54
N HIS A 258 25.48 -16.62 -20.43
CA HIS A 258 25.82 -17.73 -21.33
C HIS A 258 25.51 -17.40 -22.80
N LYS A 259 24.32 -16.85 -23.08
CA LYS A 259 23.92 -16.45 -24.43
C LYS A 259 24.76 -15.32 -25.00
N LYS A 260 25.16 -14.35 -24.17
CA LYS A 260 26.11 -13.32 -24.59
C LYS A 260 27.46 -13.95 -24.95
N GLY A 261 27.97 -14.90 -24.14
CA GLY A 261 29.21 -15.60 -24.45
C GLY A 261 29.14 -16.42 -25.75
N GLU A 262 27.99 -17.03 -26.07
CA GLU A 262 27.76 -17.66 -27.38
C GLU A 262 27.80 -16.63 -28.52
N LEU A 263 27.15 -15.48 -28.34
CA LEU A 263 27.16 -14.39 -29.32
C LEU A 263 28.57 -13.80 -29.52
N ASP A 264 29.32 -13.56 -28.44
CA ASP A 264 30.71 -13.08 -28.50
C ASP A 264 31.54 -14.04 -29.38
N LYS A 265 31.43 -15.36 -29.17
CA LYS A 265 32.12 -16.38 -29.99
C LYS A 265 31.71 -16.34 -31.46
N LEU A 266 30.40 -16.23 -31.75
CA LEU A 266 29.91 -16.14 -33.13
C LEU A 266 30.41 -14.87 -33.83
N VAL A 267 30.47 -13.76 -33.11
CA VAL A 267 30.99 -12.49 -33.63
C VAL A 267 32.49 -12.55 -33.85
N ASP A 268 33.25 -13.17 -32.94
CA ASP A 268 34.68 -13.40 -33.11
C ASP A 268 34.97 -14.35 -34.27
N GLN A 269 34.16 -15.39 -34.46
CA GLN A 269 34.22 -16.26 -35.65
C GLN A 269 33.93 -15.47 -36.92
N ALA A 270 32.85 -14.70 -36.96
CA ALA A 270 32.51 -13.87 -38.12
C ALA A 270 33.60 -12.84 -38.43
N LYS A 271 34.18 -12.20 -37.41
CA LYS A 271 35.35 -11.32 -37.54
C LYS A 271 36.56 -12.07 -38.07
N THR A 272 36.83 -13.27 -37.58
CA THR A 272 37.99 -14.09 -38.02
C THR A 272 37.82 -14.54 -39.46
N GLU A 273 36.63 -15.02 -39.83
CA GLU A 273 36.29 -15.41 -41.21
C GLU A 273 36.31 -14.19 -42.14
N PHE A 274 35.75 -13.06 -41.73
CA PHE A 274 35.78 -11.83 -42.50
C PHE A 274 37.18 -11.25 -42.61
N ALA A 275 37.98 -11.27 -41.54
CA ALA A 275 39.38 -10.87 -41.57
C ALA A 275 40.20 -11.85 -42.39
N THR A 276 39.87 -13.15 -42.38
CA THR A 276 40.46 -14.15 -43.27
C THR A 276 40.12 -13.80 -44.70
N LEU A 277 38.85 -13.64 -45.06
CA LEU A 277 38.38 -13.18 -46.36
C LEU A 277 39.07 -11.87 -46.79
N LYS A 278 39.18 -10.88 -45.89
CA LYS A 278 39.89 -9.62 -46.11
C LYS A 278 41.40 -9.82 -46.24
N ARG A 279 42.01 -10.81 -45.60
CA ARG A 279 43.43 -11.15 -45.74
C ARG A 279 43.67 -11.98 -47.01
N THR A 280 42.71 -12.81 -47.42
CA THR A 280 42.65 -13.45 -48.74
C THR A 280 42.28 -12.48 -49.86
N VAL A 281 41.82 -11.27 -49.56
CA VAL A 281 41.37 -10.32 -50.61
C VAL A 281 42.08 -8.96 -50.55
N GLY A 282 42.76 -8.59 -49.46
CA GLY A 282 43.01 -7.15 -49.18
C GLY A 282 44.12 -6.78 -48.20
N LYS A 283 45.34 -7.34 -48.28
CA LYS A 283 46.52 -6.62 -47.73
C LYS A 283 47.55 -6.29 -48.81
N MET A 284 47.56 -5.00 -49.17
CA MET A 284 48.66 -4.26 -49.74
C MET A 284 49.66 -3.98 -48.63
N GLU A 285 50.80 -4.67 -48.55
CA GLU A 285 52.01 -4.24 -47.84
C GLU A 285 53.01 -5.41 -47.89
N ASP A 286 53.46 -5.72 -49.10
CA ASP A 286 54.85 -6.10 -49.40
C ASP A 286 54.92 -6.52 -50.86
N LYS A 287 55.75 -5.81 -51.62
CA LYS A 287 56.04 -6.12 -53.02
C LYS A 287 56.90 -7.38 -53.06
N GLY A 288 56.28 -8.55 -52.94
CA GLY A 288 57.00 -9.82 -52.96
C GLY A 288 56.08 -11.04 -53.03
N ASN A 289 55.91 -11.56 -54.25
CA ASN A 289 55.64 -12.94 -54.68
C ASN A 289 54.56 -13.81 -53.98
N ASP A 290 53.70 -14.37 -54.84
CA ASP A 290 53.00 -15.66 -54.72
C ASP A 290 51.85 -15.83 -53.71
N THR A 291 50.83 -14.97 -53.77
CA THR A 291 49.48 -15.37 -53.33
C THR A 291 48.37 -14.89 -54.25
N ILE A 292 47.31 -15.71 -54.37
CA ILE A 292 46.08 -15.53 -55.17
C ILE A 292 45.44 -14.13 -54.96
N ASN A 293 45.75 -13.47 -53.84
CA ASN A 293 45.14 -12.24 -53.35
C ASN A 293 45.66 -10.99 -54.09
N GLY A 294 46.96 -10.95 -54.38
CA GLY A 294 47.53 -9.94 -55.27
C GLY A 294 46.95 -10.07 -56.67
N HIS A 295 46.67 -11.30 -57.09
CA HIS A 295 46.05 -11.55 -58.38
C HIS A 295 44.61 -11.06 -58.44
N LEU A 296 43.78 -11.06 -57.39
CA LEU A 296 42.38 -10.61 -57.51
C LEU A 296 42.22 -9.10 -57.58
N ALA A 297 42.90 -8.32 -56.74
CA ALA A 297 42.84 -6.86 -56.85
C ALA A 297 43.53 -6.36 -58.13
N LEU A 298 44.67 -6.96 -58.50
CA LEU A 298 45.25 -6.76 -59.83
C LEU A 298 44.30 -7.26 -60.90
N LEU A 299 43.54 -8.33 -60.71
CA LEU A 299 42.59 -8.82 -61.70
C LEU A 299 41.40 -7.87 -61.81
N ILE A 300 40.90 -7.29 -60.72
CA ILE A 300 39.84 -6.27 -60.77
C ILE A 300 40.38 -5.02 -61.45
N GLU A 301 41.54 -4.51 -61.04
CA GLU A 301 42.16 -3.32 -61.64
C GLU A 301 42.57 -3.56 -63.11
N GLU A 302 43.09 -4.75 -63.42
CA GLU A 302 43.48 -5.14 -64.78
C GLU A 302 42.24 -5.42 -65.63
N ILE A 303 41.19 -6.04 -65.08
CA ILE A 303 39.89 -6.17 -65.77
C ILE A 303 39.33 -4.78 -66.01
N GLU A 304 39.29 -3.88 -65.03
CA GLU A 304 38.83 -2.50 -65.20
C GLU A 304 39.67 -1.76 -66.25
N LYS A 305 40.99 -1.90 -66.23
CA LYS A 305 41.89 -1.34 -67.27
C LYS A 305 41.66 -1.95 -68.64
N LEU A 306 41.43 -3.26 -68.73
CA LEU A 306 41.14 -3.97 -69.98
C LEU A 306 39.77 -3.54 -70.52
N VAL A 307 38.75 -3.50 -69.65
CA VAL A 307 37.39 -3.01 -69.94
C VAL A 307 37.46 -1.57 -70.45
N ASP A 308 38.09 -0.66 -69.69
CA ASP A 308 38.28 0.73 -70.07
C ASP A 308 39.11 0.86 -71.36
N GLY A 309 40.17 0.07 -71.53
CA GLY A 309 40.97 0.03 -72.74
C GLY A 309 40.13 -0.32 -73.97
N LEU A 310 39.16 -1.24 -73.81
CA LEU A 310 38.29 -1.73 -74.87
C LEU A 310 37.09 -0.82 -75.17
N THR A 311 36.57 -0.06 -74.20
CA THR A 311 35.30 0.69 -74.38
C THR A 311 35.36 2.19 -74.11
N ASN A 312 36.44 2.74 -73.54
CA ASN A 312 36.49 4.14 -73.12
C ASN A 312 36.54 5.12 -74.33
N LYS A 313 35.48 5.93 -74.47
CA LYS A 313 35.32 6.92 -75.55
C LYS A 313 36.36 8.04 -75.54
N LYS A 314 37.01 8.33 -74.40
CA LYS A 314 38.01 9.41 -74.26
C LYS A 314 39.42 8.98 -74.65
N LYS A 315 39.68 7.67 -74.81
CA LYS A 315 40.99 7.10 -75.22
C LYS A 315 40.94 6.56 -76.65
N ALA A 316 40.25 7.29 -77.54
CA ALA A 316 39.94 6.90 -78.91
C ALA A 316 41.15 6.77 -79.88
N THR A 317 42.38 6.77 -79.36
CA THR A 317 43.62 6.57 -80.12
C THR A 317 44.33 5.26 -79.80
N THR A 318 43.81 4.47 -78.86
CA THR A 318 44.42 3.19 -78.44
C THR A 318 44.05 2.06 -79.43
N PRO A 319 45.02 1.34 -80.02
CA PRO A 319 44.74 0.16 -80.85
C PRO A 319 43.91 -0.88 -80.08
N GLY A 320 42.86 -1.44 -80.71
CA GLY A 320 42.01 -2.47 -80.12
C GLY A 320 40.76 -1.96 -79.37
N ASN A 321 40.60 -0.64 -79.20
CA ASN A 321 39.38 -0.07 -78.65
C ASN A 321 38.19 -0.29 -79.61
N LEU A 322 37.10 -0.86 -79.10
CA LEU A 322 35.93 -1.24 -79.90
C LEU A 322 35.16 -0.02 -80.41
N HIS A 323 35.19 1.09 -79.67
CA HIS A 323 34.59 2.35 -80.14
C HIS A 323 35.38 2.94 -81.33
N ASN A 324 36.70 2.75 -81.37
CA ASN A 324 37.51 3.16 -82.53
C ASN A 324 37.14 2.42 -83.81
N ILE A 325 36.73 1.16 -83.72
CA ILE A 325 36.27 0.41 -84.90
C ILE A 325 35.00 1.06 -85.45
N VAL A 326 34.05 1.42 -84.58
CA VAL A 326 32.84 2.16 -84.97
C VAL A 326 33.20 3.49 -85.61
N GLN A 327 34.11 4.25 -84.98
CA GLN A 327 34.52 5.56 -85.48
C GLN A 327 35.25 5.48 -86.82
N ASN A 328 36.19 4.56 -87.00
CA ASN A 328 36.95 4.42 -88.24
C ASN A 328 36.07 3.99 -89.43
N VAL A 329 35.03 3.18 -89.19
CA VAL A 329 34.01 2.86 -90.21
C VAL A 329 33.21 4.12 -90.57
N SER A 330 32.83 4.92 -89.56
CA SER A 330 32.18 6.22 -89.77
C SER A 330 33.06 7.16 -90.60
N ASP A 331 34.33 7.32 -90.25
CA ASP A 331 35.29 8.16 -90.99
C ASP A 331 35.50 7.69 -92.43
N CYS A 332 35.51 6.37 -92.65
CA CYS A 332 35.55 5.78 -94.00
C CYS A 332 34.30 6.16 -94.80
N ALA A 333 33.11 5.99 -94.23
CA ALA A 333 31.85 6.38 -94.84
C ALA A 333 31.77 7.89 -95.13
N GLY A 334 32.42 8.71 -94.30
CA GLY A 334 32.55 10.15 -94.49
C GLY A 334 33.17 10.57 -95.84
N LYS A 335 33.93 9.69 -96.49
CA LYS A 335 34.51 9.94 -97.82
C LYS A 335 33.49 9.79 -98.95
N PHE A 336 32.40 9.06 -98.73
CA PHE A 336 31.34 8.78 -99.71
C PHE A 336 30.13 9.71 -99.56
N THR A 337 30.21 10.73 -98.71
CA THR A 337 29.14 11.74 -98.58
C THR A 337 29.02 12.58 -99.86
N LYS A 338 27.89 13.27 -99.98
CA LYS A 338 27.53 14.07 -101.16
C LYS A 338 28.60 15.08 -101.58
N SER A 339 29.28 15.70 -100.61
CA SER A 339 30.34 16.68 -100.83
C SER A 339 31.74 16.08 -101.08
N ASN A 340 31.95 14.83 -100.68
CA ASN A 340 33.28 14.21 -100.66
C ASN A 340 33.48 13.16 -101.75
N PHE A 341 32.43 12.42 -102.16
CA PHE A 341 32.57 11.28 -103.06
C PHE A 341 33.38 11.60 -104.33
N GLU A 342 33.03 12.70 -105.01
CA GLU A 342 33.70 13.09 -106.27
C GLU A 342 35.21 13.34 -106.08
N ASN A 343 35.60 14.07 -105.04
CA ASN A 343 36.98 14.55 -104.90
C ASN A 343 37.84 13.66 -103.99
N ARG A 344 37.22 12.84 -103.13
CA ARG A 344 37.92 11.99 -102.15
C ARG A 344 37.96 10.53 -102.57
N VAL A 345 37.00 10.08 -103.38
CA VAL A 345 36.87 8.68 -103.82
C VAL A 345 37.11 8.58 -105.31
N LEU A 346 36.28 9.26 -106.10
CA LEU A 346 36.33 9.12 -107.55
C LEU A 346 37.64 9.63 -108.15
N ASP A 347 38.21 10.71 -107.59
CA ASP A 347 39.51 11.20 -108.03
C ASP A 347 40.62 10.15 -107.86
N VAL A 348 40.65 9.48 -106.72
CA VAL A 348 41.61 8.43 -106.41
C VAL A 348 41.42 7.22 -107.32
N TRP A 349 40.16 6.86 -107.62
CA TRP A 349 39.86 5.77 -108.54
C TRP A 349 40.34 6.07 -109.96
N ILE A 350 40.03 7.24 -110.50
CA ILE A 350 40.42 7.61 -111.87
C ILE A 350 41.95 7.68 -111.97
N ASP A 351 42.63 8.33 -111.03
CA ASP A 351 44.09 8.43 -111.03
C ASP A 351 44.76 7.06 -110.93
N GLY A 352 44.26 6.20 -110.04
CA GLY A 352 44.76 4.84 -109.86
C GLY A 352 44.62 4.01 -111.14
N ILE A 353 43.51 4.15 -111.86
CA ILE A 353 43.27 3.43 -113.11
C ILE A 353 44.16 3.97 -114.24
N LEU A 354 44.19 5.29 -114.44
CA LEU A 354 45.00 5.92 -115.48
C LEU A 354 46.50 5.64 -115.30
N GLY A 355 46.96 5.52 -114.04
CA GLY A 355 48.37 5.31 -113.70
C GLY A 355 48.81 3.84 -113.71
N THR A 356 47.93 2.91 -114.05
CA THR A 356 48.18 1.46 -114.01
C THR A 356 48.14 0.85 -115.41
N GLU A 357 48.94 -0.19 -115.65
CA GLU A 357 48.91 -0.94 -116.92
C GLU A 357 47.60 -1.73 -117.09
N PRO A 358 47.06 -1.85 -118.32
CA PRO A 358 47.62 -1.39 -119.58
C PRO A 358 47.22 0.06 -119.96
N VAL A 359 46.43 0.77 -119.14
CA VAL A 359 45.94 2.12 -119.44
C VAL A 359 47.10 3.09 -119.58
N LYS A 360 48.06 3.03 -118.66
CA LYS A 360 49.28 3.84 -118.70
C LYS A 360 50.07 3.63 -120.00
N GLY A 361 50.37 2.39 -120.37
CA GLY A 361 51.09 2.09 -121.60
C GLY A 361 50.37 2.55 -122.88
N LEU A 362 49.03 2.53 -122.88
CA LEU A 362 48.22 3.07 -123.98
C LEU A 362 48.28 4.61 -124.04
N LEU A 363 48.26 5.29 -122.90
CA LEU A 363 48.46 6.74 -122.84
C LEU A 363 49.87 7.14 -123.29
N ASP A 364 50.91 6.39 -122.87
CA ASP A 364 52.28 6.55 -123.34
C ASP A 364 52.36 6.46 -124.86
N GLY A 365 51.75 5.40 -125.43
CA GLY A 365 51.68 5.20 -126.87
C GLY A 365 51.04 6.39 -127.59
N TYR A 366 49.91 6.88 -127.07
CA TYR A 366 49.18 8.02 -127.63
C TYR A 366 49.95 9.33 -127.56
N PHE A 367 50.49 9.69 -126.39
CA PHE A 367 51.20 10.96 -126.21
C PHE A 367 52.53 10.99 -126.97
N GLU A 368 53.29 9.89 -127.04
CA GLU A 368 54.53 9.83 -127.84
C GLU A 368 54.24 10.10 -129.34
N ALA A 369 53.26 9.40 -129.91
CA ALA A 369 52.97 9.51 -131.34
C ALA A 369 52.47 10.91 -131.77
N ASN A 370 51.89 11.67 -130.83
CA ASN A 370 51.42 13.02 -131.09
C ASN A 370 52.43 14.12 -130.72
N LYS A 371 53.58 13.76 -130.13
CA LYS A 371 54.69 14.67 -129.78
C LYS A 371 55.65 14.90 -130.95
N GLU A 372 55.83 13.90 -131.81
CA GLU A 372 56.86 13.89 -132.87
C GLU A 372 56.50 14.68 -134.16
N LYS A 373 55.26 15.18 -134.31
CA LYS A 373 54.88 16.16 -135.34
C LYS A 373 54.69 17.54 -134.71
N ASN A 374 55.39 18.55 -135.23
CA ASN A 374 55.30 19.96 -134.82
C ASN A 374 53.83 20.45 -134.62
N GLY A 375 53.34 20.41 -133.37
CA GLY A 375 52.17 21.18 -132.91
C GLY A 375 50.81 20.45 -132.77
N ALA A 376 50.76 19.11 -132.75
CA ALA A 376 49.46 18.42 -132.62
C ALA A 376 48.87 18.46 -131.20
N LEU A 377 49.67 18.22 -130.15
CA LEU A 377 49.22 18.33 -128.75
C LEU A 377 49.12 19.81 -128.30
N HIS A 378 48.05 20.15 -127.58
CA HIS A 378 47.98 21.43 -126.88
C HIS A 378 49.12 21.55 -125.86
N GLY A 379 49.68 22.76 -125.73
CA GLY A 379 50.95 23.01 -125.01
C GLY A 379 51.05 22.38 -123.62
N GLN A 380 49.96 22.34 -122.86
CA GLN A 380 49.93 21.75 -121.51
C GLN A 380 50.18 20.23 -121.47
N TYR A 381 49.98 19.52 -122.58
CA TYR A 381 50.16 18.06 -122.67
C TYR A 381 51.51 17.64 -123.29
N THR A 382 52.31 18.59 -123.78
CA THR A 382 53.64 18.31 -124.37
C THR A 382 54.68 17.86 -123.33
N SER A 383 54.38 18.09 -122.05
CA SER A 383 55.20 17.70 -120.90
C SER A 383 55.11 16.21 -120.55
N TRP A 384 54.30 15.41 -121.26
CA TRP A 384 54.25 13.96 -121.06
C TRP A 384 55.59 13.29 -121.43
N GLN A 385 56.03 12.36 -120.58
CA GLN A 385 57.18 11.49 -120.81
C GLN A 385 56.76 10.05 -120.57
N LYS A 386 57.17 9.16 -121.48
CA LYS A 386 56.85 7.73 -121.38
C LYS A 386 57.37 7.13 -120.08
N GLY A 387 56.55 6.30 -119.45
CA GLY A 387 56.89 5.65 -118.19
C GLY A 387 56.74 6.57 -116.96
N GLU A 388 56.57 7.87 -117.12
CA GLU A 388 56.35 8.82 -116.02
C GLU A 388 54.86 9.10 -115.79
N ASN A 389 54.44 9.14 -114.53
CA ASN A 389 53.11 9.63 -114.17
C ASN A 389 53.15 11.15 -114.04
N ASN A 390 52.97 11.88 -115.15
CA ASN A 390 52.90 13.34 -115.11
C ASN A 390 51.62 13.77 -114.37
N ARG A 391 51.76 14.14 -113.10
CA ARG A 391 50.65 14.48 -112.19
C ARG A 391 49.71 15.55 -112.76
N ILE A 392 50.25 16.55 -113.45
CA ILE A 392 49.48 17.65 -114.02
C ILE A 392 48.63 17.14 -115.19
N VAL A 393 49.23 16.39 -116.11
CA VAL A 393 48.50 15.81 -117.25
C VAL A 393 47.44 14.81 -116.78
N MET A 394 47.76 13.99 -115.79
CA MET A 394 46.84 13.03 -115.18
C MET A 394 45.64 13.73 -114.53
N GLU A 395 45.88 14.82 -113.81
CA GLU A 395 44.80 15.65 -113.24
C GLU A 395 43.91 16.27 -114.32
N HIS A 396 44.50 16.79 -115.40
CA HIS A 396 43.72 17.29 -116.53
C HIS A 396 42.90 16.17 -117.19
N LEU A 397 43.47 14.99 -117.43
CA LEU A 397 42.76 13.84 -117.99
C LEU A 397 41.59 13.42 -117.09
N ARG A 398 41.85 13.29 -115.78
CA ARG A 398 40.82 13.00 -114.78
C ARG A 398 39.67 13.99 -114.85
N ASN A 399 39.97 15.30 -114.84
CA ASN A 399 38.95 16.33 -114.90
C ASN A 399 38.14 16.26 -116.20
N ARG A 400 38.79 16.03 -117.35
CA ARG A 400 38.08 15.83 -118.63
C ARG A 400 37.20 14.59 -118.65
N ILE A 401 37.62 13.51 -118.01
CA ILE A 401 36.79 12.32 -117.84
C ILE A 401 35.58 12.66 -116.97
N LYS A 402 35.78 13.26 -115.78
CA LYS A 402 34.70 13.64 -114.86
C LYS A 402 33.66 14.57 -115.50
N GLU A 403 34.08 15.55 -116.30
CA GLU A 403 33.18 16.47 -117.00
C GLU A 403 32.11 15.72 -117.82
N LYS A 404 32.45 14.57 -118.40
CA LYS A 404 31.52 13.74 -119.18
C LYS A 404 30.80 12.66 -118.38
N LEU A 405 31.16 12.48 -117.12
CA LEU A 405 30.49 11.59 -116.16
C LEU A 405 29.61 12.36 -115.16
N THR A 406 29.36 13.64 -115.38
CA THR A 406 28.63 14.52 -114.45
C THR A 406 27.24 13.97 -114.08
N GLU A 407 26.54 13.34 -115.02
CA GLU A 407 25.21 12.75 -114.78
C GLU A 407 25.30 11.57 -113.81
N GLU A 408 26.22 10.65 -114.05
CA GLU A 408 26.50 9.48 -113.21
C GLU A 408 26.96 9.89 -111.81
N ILE A 409 27.85 10.89 -111.74
CA ILE A 409 28.32 11.47 -110.49
C ILE A 409 27.15 12.07 -109.71
N ASN A 410 26.27 12.84 -110.35
CA ASN A 410 25.12 13.43 -109.67
C ASN A 410 24.12 12.38 -109.19
N LYS A 411 23.88 11.31 -109.95
CA LYS A 411 23.04 10.19 -109.51
C LYS A 411 23.61 9.45 -108.31
N SER A 412 24.93 9.25 -108.27
CA SER A 412 25.59 8.69 -107.08
C SER A 412 25.49 9.60 -105.85
N LYS A 413 25.55 10.93 -106.06
CA LYS A 413 25.37 11.94 -105.00
C LYS A 413 23.93 12.01 -104.48
N GLU A 414 22.92 11.65 -105.28
CA GLU A 414 21.53 11.51 -104.80
C GLU A 414 21.38 10.32 -103.85
N ALA A 415 22.16 9.26 -104.03
CA ALA A 415 22.19 8.12 -103.12
C ALA A 415 23.04 8.38 -101.86
N ALA A 416 23.90 9.39 -101.88
CA ALA A 416 24.76 9.76 -100.76
C ALA A 416 24.01 10.50 -99.65
N LYS A 417 24.42 10.29 -98.40
CA LYS A 417 24.00 11.10 -97.25
C LYS A 417 24.91 12.31 -97.04
N ASP A 418 24.39 13.31 -96.34
CA ASP A 418 25.14 14.52 -96.01
C ASP A 418 26.13 14.32 -94.85
N THR A 419 25.84 13.39 -93.94
CA THR A 419 26.65 13.06 -92.77
C THR A 419 26.70 11.55 -92.53
N THR A 420 27.68 11.12 -91.73
CA THR A 420 27.82 9.73 -91.29
C THR A 420 26.88 9.44 -90.13
N ARG A 421 26.71 8.16 -89.80
CA ARG A 421 25.82 7.68 -88.74
C ARG A 421 26.60 7.03 -87.60
N ASP A 422 25.91 6.76 -86.49
CA ASP A 422 26.52 6.17 -85.30
C ASP A 422 26.74 4.66 -85.41
N LYS A 423 26.04 3.99 -86.33
CA LYS A 423 26.10 2.53 -86.48
C LYS A 423 26.98 2.13 -87.65
N ILE A 424 27.81 1.09 -87.45
CA ILE A 424 28.66 0.48 -88.48
C ILE A 424 27.82 0.07 -89.69
N GLN A 425 26.70 -0.63 -89.42
CA GLN A 425 25.81 -1.15 -90.47
C GLN A 425 25.31 -0.03 -91.36
N ASP A 426 24.71 1.00 -90.76
CA ASP A 426 24.08 2.08 -91.51
C ASP A 426 25.11 2.86 -92.36
N ASN A 427 26.33 3.06 -91.83
CA ASN A 427 27.43 3.69 -92.58
C ASN A 427 27.86 2.87 -93.80
N ILE A 428 27.97 1.55 -93.66
CA ILE A 428 28.35 0.68 -94.77
C ILE A 428 27.24 0.62 -95.83
N GLU A 429 25.98 0.58 -95.40
CA GLU A 429 24.83 0.62 -96.32
C GLU A 429 24.81 1.91 -97.14
N ASP A 430 25.08 3.05 -96.50
CA ASP A 430 25.17 4.34 -97.18
C ASP A 430 26.31 4.35 -98.23
N VAL A 431 27.50 3.84 -97.90
CA VAL A 431 28.63 3.71 -98.87
C VAL A 431 28.27 2.79 -100.03
N ASN A 432 27.68 1.64 -99.75
CA ASN A 432 27.25 0.68 -100.77
C ASN A 432 26.23 1.32 -101.71
N GLY A 433 25.27 2.07 -101.18
CA GLY A 433 24.28 2.80 -101.97
C GLY A 433 24.91 3.77 -102.98
N VAL A 434 25.92 4.54 -102.56
CA VAL A 434 26.64 5.46 -103.46
C VAL A 434 27.39 4.72 -104.56
N CYS A 435 28.12 3.67 -104.18
CA CYS A 435 28.91 2.85 -105.09
C CYS A 435 28.06 2.14 -106.14
N ASP A 436 26.94 1.56 -105.70
CA ASP A 436 25.97 0.86 -106.54
C ASP A 436 25.25 1.83 -107.50
N ALA A 437 24.81 2.99 -107.00
CA ALA A 437 24.18 4.02 -107.84
C ALA A 437 25.14 4.51 -108.95
N PHE A 438 26.40 4.82 -108.59
CA PHE A 438 27.41 5.23 -109.57
C PHE A 438 27.65 4.15 -110.64
N SER A 439 27.89 2.91 -110.19
CA SER A 439 28.24 1.80 -111.09
C SER A 439 27.08 1.39 -112.00
N LYS A 440 25.85 1.40 -111.47
CA LYS A 440 24.64 1.14 -112.26
C LYS A 440 24.42 2.21 -113.31
N GLU A 441 24.54 3.49 -112.96
CA GLU A 441 24.29 4.57 -113.91
C GLU A 441 25.32 4.58 -115.04
N LEU A 442 26.61 4.49 -114.69
CA LEU A 442 27.68 4.43 -115.69
C LEU A 442 27.61 3.16 -116.56
N GLY A 443 27.18 2.04 -115.99
CA GLY A 443 27.03 0.76 -116.69
C GLY A 443 25.94 0.75 -117.76
N LYS A 444 24.83 1.49 -117.58
CA LYS A 444 23.67 1.48 -118.51
C LYS A 444 24.02 1.88 -119.93
N GLN A 445 24.94 2.82 -120.09
CA GLN A 445 25.31 3.45 -121.36
C GLN A 445 26.81 3.37 -121.62
N ILE A 446 27.48 2.36 -121.08
CA ILE A 446 28.93 2.36 -121.00
C ILE A 446 29.63 2.51 -122.36
N THR A 447 29.13 1.83 -123.40
CA THR A 447 29.71 1.91 -124.74
C THR A 447 29.58 3.32 -125.34
N SER A 448 28.42 3.98 -125.20
CA SER A 448 28.25 5.36 -125.70
C SER A 448 29.02 6.37 -124.84
N LYS A 449 29.12 6.14 -123.53
CA LYS A 449 29.91 6.97 -122.62
C LYS A 449 31.40 6.90 -122.93
N VAL A 450 31.94 5.72 -123.26
CA VAL A 450 33.33 5.59 -123.74
C VAL A 450 33.58 6.45 -124.98
N HIS A 451 32.69 6.41 -125.98
CA HIS A 451 32.84 7.22 -127.19
C HIS A 451 32.78 8.74 -126.91
N THR A 452 31.85 9.17 -126.05
CA THR A 452 31.66 10.59 -125.72
C THR A 452 32.79 11.13 -124.85
N VAL A 453 33.24 10.37 -123.85
CA VAL A 453 34.40 10.70 -123.02
C VAL A 453 35.65 10.79 -123.88
N ARG A 454 35.94 9.77 -124.72
CA ARG A 454 37.12 9.78 -125.60
C ARG A 454 37.11 11.00 -126.52
N SER A 455 35.98 11.29 -127.16
CA SER A 455 35.89 12.41 -128.10
C SER A 455 36.08 13.76 -127.40
N HIS A 456 35.62 13.88 -126.15
CA HIS A 456 35.81 15.08 -125.34
C HIS A 456 37.25 15.25 -124.87
N VAL A 457 37.85 14.16 -124.36
CA VAL A 457 39.25 14.12 -123.96
C VAL A 457 40.15 14.43 -125.15
N GLU A 458 39.97 13.77 -126.29
CA GLU A 458 40.82 13.96 -127.48
C GLU A 458 40.79 15.40 -128.00
N LYS A 459 39.60 16.03 -128.09
CA LYS A 459 39.48 17.45 -128.45
C LYS A 459 40.22 18.38 -127.49
N ALA A 460 40.32 18.01 -126.21
CA ALA A 460 41.10 18.78 -125.26
C ALA A 460 42.60 18.53 -125.43
N LEU A 461 43.02 17.34 -125.86
CA LEU A 461 44.43 16.96 -126.00
C LEU A 461 45.08 17.56 -127.26
N VAL A 462 44.39 17.59 -128.41
CA VAL A 462 44.96 18.01 -129.70
C VAL A 462 44.26 19.21 -130.34
N SER A 463 45.03 20.01 -131.09
CA SER A 463 44.54 21.21 -131.81
C SER A 463 43.69 20.87 -133.05
N ASP A 464 43.95 19.70 -133.67
CA ASP A 464 43.25 19.18 -134.84
C ASP A 464 43.07 17.66 -134.68
N VAL A 465 41.82 17.23 -134.46
CA VAL A 465 41.47 15.83 -134.20
C VAL A 465 41.74 14.95 -135.41
N ASP A 466 41.62 15.47 -136.63
CA ASP A 466 41.83 14.70 -137.87
C ASP A 466 43.31 14.36 -138.10
N LYS A 467 44.21 15.05 -137.40
CA LYS A 467 45.66 14.79 -137.40
C LYS A 467 46.13 13.91 -136.23
N SER A 468 45.24 13.57 -135.30
CA SER A 468 45.53 12.75 -134.12
C SER A 468 46.05 11.36 -134.50
N GLN A 469 47.25 11.02 -134.03
CA GLN A 469 47.85 9.69 -134.22
C GLN A 469 47.47 8.75 -133.08
N LYS A 470 47.42 7.45 -133.38
CA LYS A 470 47.11 6.39 -132.40
C LYS A 470 45.86 6.64 -131.58
N SER A 471 44.84 7.23 -132.19
CA SER A 471 43.58 7.52 -131.51
C SER A 471 42.86 6.25 -131.00
N SER A 472 43.18 5.08 -131.58
CA SER A 472 42.79 3.76 -131.07
C SER A 472 43.32 3.49 -129.65
N ASP A 473 44.51 3.98 -129.31
CA ASP A 473 45.15 3.75 -128.01
C ASP A 473 44.49 4.63 -126.95
N LEU A 474 44.20 5.90 -127.27
CA LEU A 474 43.39 6.76 -126.41
C LEU A 474 41.98 6.19 -126.21
N TYR A 475 41.35 5.67 -127.27
CA TYR A 475 40.05 5.01 -127.15
C TYR A 475 40.12 3.80 -126.22
N ARG A 476 41.13 2.94 -126.37
CA ARG A 476 41.34 1.76 -125.52
C ARG A 476 41.62 2.17 -124.06
N ALA A 477 42.42 3.21 -123.83
CA ALA A 477 42.72 3.74 -122.50
C ALA A 477 41.46 4.27 -121.80
N ILE A 478 40.64 5.08 -122.49
CA ILE A 478 39.37 5.58 -121.97
C ILE A 478 38.37 4.45 -121.77
N GLN A 479 38.30 3.51 -122.71
CA GLN A 479 37.43 2.34 -122.63
C GLN A 479 37.71 1.54 -121.36
N LEU A 480 38.98 1.20 -121.13
CA LEU A 480 39.41 0.49 -119.93
C LEU A 480 39.17 1.31 -118.67
N THR A 481 39.41 2.63 -118.71
CA THR A 481 39.18 3.51 -117.56
C THR A 481 37.71 3.50 -117.13
N VAL A 482 36.79 3.69 -118.08
CA VAL A 482 35.35 3.71 -117.81
C VAL A 482 34.85 2.34 -117.36
N TYR A 483 35.29 1.25 -117.97
CA TYR A 483 34.94 -0.11 -117.52
C TYR A 483 35.45 -0.40 -116.10
N GLN A 484 36.69 -0.01 -115.81
CA GLN A 484 37.28 -0.27 -114.50
C GLN A 484 36.63 0.59 -113.41
N LEU A 485 36.14 1.80 -113.73
CA LEU A 485 35.36 2.61 -112.79
C LEU A 485 34.05 1.91 -112.36
N VAL A 486 33.33 1.28 -113.29
CA VAL A 486 32.15 0.47 -112.95
C VAL A 486 32.53 -0.73 -112.09
N GLY A 487 33.66 -1.39 -112.42
CA GLY A 487 34.18 -2.52 -111.64
C GLY A 487 34.54 -2.14 -110.21
N VAL A 488 35.35 -1.09 -110.03
CA VAL A 488 35.83 -0.62 -108.73
C VAL A 488 34.68 -0.11 -107.87
N GLY A 489 33.71 0.61 -108.45
CA GLY A 489 32.51 1.03 -107.75
C GLY A 489 31.72 -0.16 -107.21
N ARG A 490 31.35 -1.11 -108.07
CA ARG A 490 30.56 -2.28 -107.67
C ARG A 490 31.28 -3.15 -106.64
N GLN A 491 32.58 -3.37 -106.85
CA GLN A 491 33.37 -4.19 -105.93
C GLN A 491 33.51 -3.53 -104.56
N THR A 492 33.75 -2.21 -104.50
CA THR A 492 33.88 -1.49 -103.22
C THR A 492 32.60 -1.61 -102.38
N GLY A 493 31.43 -1.40 -102.98
CA GLY A 493 30.15 -1.55 -102.28
C GLY A 493 29.90 -2.97 -101.78
N ASN A 494 30.11 -3.97 -102.64
CA ASN A 494 29.89 -5.38 -102.32
C ASN A 494 30.82 -5.87 -101.20
N GLU A 495 32.11 -5.56 -101.26
CA GLU A 495 33.07 -6.00 -100.23
C GLU A 495 32.75 -5.39 -98.86
N LEU A 496 32.40 -4.10 -98.81
CA LEU A 496 31.98 -3.46 -97.56
C LEU A 496 30.67 -4.08 -97.03
N GLN A 497 29.68 -4.31 -97.90
CA GLN A 497 28.44 -4.96 -97.52
C GLN A 497 28.68 -6.38 -96.97
N ARG A 498 29.67 -7.10 -97.51
CA ARG A 498 30.11 -8.41 -97.00
C ARG A 498 30.64 -8.32 -95.56
N PHE A 499 31.48 -7.32 -95.26
CA PHE A 499 31.92 -7.00 -93.89
C PHE A 499 30.77 -6.70 -92.94
N SER A 500 29.72 -6.05 -93.43
CA SER A 500 28.54 -5.73 -92.61
C SER A 500 27.65 -6.95 -92.34
N ILE A 501 27.25 -7.66 -93.39
CA ILE A 501 26.21 -8.69 -93.35
C ILE A 501 26.78 -10.08 -93.08
N GLU A 502 27.76 -10.53 -93.87
CA GLU A 502 28.30 -11.90 -93.80
C GLU A 502 29.16 -12.06 -92.54
N PHE A 503 29.98 -11.05 -92.23
CA PHE A 503 30.84 -11.05 -91.04
C PHE A 503 30.18 -10.48 -89.78
N ASN A 504 28.92 -10.02 -89.88
CA ASN A 504 28.10 -9.45 -88.81
C ASN A 504 28.86 -8.48 -87.88
N LEU A 505 29.67 -7.60 -88.46
CA LEU A 505 30.62 -6.77 -87.73
C LEU A 505 29.91 -5.86 -86.71
N ASN A 506 28.75 -5.31 -87.08
CA ASN A 506 27.98 -4.43 -86.20
C ASN A 506 27.54 -5.14 -84.91
N ASP A 507 26.91 -6.30 -85.01
CA ASP A 507 26.40 -6.99 -83.82
C ASP A 507 27.53 -7.54 -82.96
N ASN A 508 28.58 -8.06 -83.58
CA ASN A 508 29.72 -8.63 -82.87
C ASN A 508 30.44 -7.56 -82.03
N VAL A 509 30.68 -6.37 -82.60
CA VAL A 509 31.32 -5.25 -81.88
C VAL A 509 30.40 -4.72 -80.77
N ASN A 510 29.10 -4.53 -81.05
CA ASN A 510 28.16 -4.00 -80.04
C ASN A 510 27.93 -5.00 -78.88
N ARG A 511 27.87 -6.31 -79.15
CA ARG A 511 27.78 -7.34 -78.10
C ARG A 511 29.04 -7.38 -77.25
N ALA A 512 30.22 -7.23 -77.85
CA ALA A 512 31.48 -7.18 -77.12
C ALA A 512 31.50 -5.97 -76.17
N ILE A 513 31.12 -4.78 -76.63
CA ILE A 513 31.00 -3.57 -75.79
C ILE A 513 30.04 -3.82 -74.61
N SER A 514 28.83 -4.32 -74.88
CA SER A 514 27.83 -4.56 -73.83
C SER A 514 28.26 -5.62 -72.81
N SER A 515 28.98 -6.66 -73.25
CA SER A 515 29.46 -7.72 -72.35
C SER A 515 30.54 -7.21 -71.42
N VAL A 516 31.42 -6.35 -71.93
CA VAL A 516 32.48 -5.68 -71.18
C VAL A 516 31.90 -4.72 -70.13
N ASP A 517 30.86 -3.95 -70.46
CA ASP A 517 30.20 -3.04 -69.50
C ASP A 517 29.55 -3.78 -68.32
N LYS A 518 28.97 -4.97 -68.55
CA LYS A 518 28.36 -5.80 -67.49
C LYS A 518 29.38 -6.28 -66.45
N ILE A 519 30.62 -6.54 -66.88
CA ILE A 519 31.70 -6.95 -65.98
C ILE A 519 32.05 -5.80 -65.05
N GLY A 520 32.20 -4.58 -65.57
CA GLY A 520 32.45 -3.39 -64.74
C GLY A 520 31.36 -3.14 -63.68
N ALA A 521 30.08 -3.27 -64.06
CA ALA A 521 28.98 -3.09 -63.11
C ALA A 521 28.96 -4.16 -62.00
N ALA A 522 29.28 -5.41 -62.30
CA ALA A 522 29.31 -6.49 -61.32
C ALA A 522 30.43 -6.29 -60.26
N LEU A 523 31.57 -5.76 -60.68
CA LEU A 523 32.71 -5.49 -59.80
C LEU A 523 32.39 -4.39 -58.76
N ALA A 524 31.74 -3.30 -59.19
CA ALA A 524 31.30 -2.23 -58.28
C ALA A 524 30.35 -2.71 -57.17
N ILE A 525 29.49 -3.71 -57.45
CA ILE A 525 28.58 -4.28 -56.46
C ILE A 525 29.35 -5.06 -55.38
N VAL A 526 30.37 -5.82 -55.77
CA VAL A 526 31.20 -6.58 -54.82
C VAL A 526 31.90 -5.65 -53.85
N GLU A 527 32.44 -4.53 -54.34
CA GLU A 527 33.11 -3.53 -53.50
C GLU A 527 32.16 -2.92 -52.46
N LEU A 528 30.94 -2.53 -52.86
CA LEU A 528 29.92 -2.01 -51.93
C LEU A 528 29.58 -3.02 -50.82
N ARG A 529 29.43 -4.31 -51.14
CA ARG A 529 29.10 -5.34 -50.16
C ARG A 529 30.23 -5.58 -49.14
N ILE A 530 31.48 -5.49 -49.57
CA ILE A 530 32.64 -5.58 -48.67
C ILE A 530 32.65 -4.41 -47.68
N GLN A 531 32.33 -3.19 -48.14
CA GLN A 531 32.25 -2.01 -47.28
C GLN A 531 31.11 -2.08 -46.25
N GLU A 532 29.95 -2.62 -46.61
CA GLU A 532 28.83 -2.84 -45.69
C GLU A 532 29.21 -3.82 -44.57
N LEU A 533 29.85 -4.95 -44.92
CA LEU A 533 30.33 -5.95 -43.96
C LEU A 533 31.39 -5.37 -43.02
N HIS A 534 32.30 -4.54 -43.54
CA HIS A 534 33.33 -3.88 -42.75
C HIS A 534 32.73 -3.03 -41.62
N LYS A 535 31.70 -2.21 -41.91
CA LYS A 535 31.01 -1.37 -40.90
C LYS A 535 30.30 -2.17 -39.80
N LEU A 536 29.86 -3.39 -40.10
CA LEU A 536 29.16 -4.25 -39.14
C LEU A 536 30.12 -4.94 -38.19
N LEU A 537 31.27 -5.40 -38.71
CA LEU A 537 32.16 -6.32 -38.03
C LEU A 537 33.43 -5.68 -37.48
N GLU A 538 34.07 -4.77 -38.21
CA GLU A 538 35.36 -4.20 -37.80
C GLU A 538 35.19 -2.84 -37.11
N ASP A 539 36.12 -2.56 -36.21
CA ASP A 539 36.21 -1.28 -35.54
C ASP A 539 36.91 -0.30 -36.50
N ASN A 540 36.28 0.84 -36.78
CA ASN A 540 36.95 1.88 -37.54
C ASN A 540 38.09 2.44 -36.69
N ALA A 541 39.22 2.83 -37.30
CA ALA A 541 40.41 3.34 -36.62
C ALA A 541 40.19 4.61 -35.75
N SER A 542 38.96 5.10 -35.66
CA SER A 542 38.49 6.24 -34.88
C SER A 542 37.48 5.80 -33.81
N ASP A 543 37.89 5.08 -32.76
CA ASP A 543 37.11 4.74 -31.53
C ASP A 543 35.66 4.21 -31.70
N GLN A 544 35.22 3.95 -32.93
CA GLN A 544 33.88 3.51 -33.28
C GLN A 544 33.93 2.01 -33.49
N GLN A 545 33.51 1.30 -32.44
CA GLN A 545 33.28 -0.12 -32.49
C GLN A 545 32.31 -0.48 -33.63
N GLY A 546 32.54 -1.62 -34.28
CA GLY A 546 31.59 -2.18 -35.24
C GLY A 546 30.20 -2.29 -34.60
N LEU A 547 29.13 -2.09 -35.39
CA LEU A 547 27.77 -1.98 -34.86
C LEU A 547 27.35 -3.17 -33.99
N ILE A 548 27.82 -4.37 -34.32
CA ILE A 548 27.54 -5.59 -33.55
C ILE A 548 28.27 -5.55 -32.20
N GLN A 549 29.53 -5.10 -32.16
CA GLN A 549 30.32 -4.99 -30.94
C GLN A 549 29.72 -3.94 -29.99
N ALA A 550 29.28 -2.80 -30.53
CA ALA A 550 28.59 -1.77 -29.76
C ALA A 550 27.33 -2.31 -29.08
N LYS A 551 26.52 -3.11 -29.80
CA LYS A 551 25.35 -3.77 -29.21
C LYS A 551 25.72 -4.82 -28.15
N LEU A 552 26.78 -5.60 -28.36
CA LEU A 552 27.28 -6.54 -27.35
C LEU A 552 27.73 -5.83 -26.06
N LYS A 553 28.32 -4.64 -26.18
CA LYS A 553 28.68 -3.80 -25.04
C LYS A 553 27.44 -3.30 -24.29
N THR A 554 26.40 -2.86 -24.98
CA THR A 554 25.11 -2.50 -24.35
C THR A 554 24.52 -3.67 -23.56
N ILE A 555 24.54 -4.88 -24.14
CA ILE A 555 24.10 -6.10 -23.44
C ILE A 555 24.96 -6.36 -22.20
N ALA A 556 26.28 -6.13 -22.27
CA ALA A 556 27.18 -6.26 -21.12
C ALA A 556 26.76 -5.33 -19.96
N THR A 557 26.48 -4.05 -20.25
CA THR A 557 26.03 -3.10 -19.24
C THR A 557 24.70 -3.51 -18.60
N THR A 558 23.74 -4.00 -19.39
CA THR A 558 22.47 -4.52 -18.85
C THR A 558 22.69 -5.76 -17.97
N LEU A 559 23.67 -6.61 -18.31
CA LEU A 559 24.05 -7.74 -17.47
C LEU A 559 24.68 -7.28 -16.16
N ASP A 560 25.51 -6.23 -16.17
CA ASP A 560 26.11 -5.66 -14.96
C ASP A 560 25.02 -5.11 -14.02
N ASP A 561 24.03 -4.38 -14.53
CA ASP A 561 22.88 -3.91 -13.74
C ASP A 561 22.11 -5.08 -13.10
N LEU A 562 21.93 -6.16 -13.86
CA LEU A 562 21.24 -7.36 -13.38
C LEU A 562 22.09 -8.11 -12.34
N HIS A 563 23.41 -8.15 -12.53
CA HIS A 563 24.38 -8.67 -11.57
C HIS A 563 24.29 -7.93 -10.24
N ASP A 564 24.29 -6.59 -10.29
CA ASP A 564 24.22 -5.73 -9.11
C ASP A 564 22.87 -5.85 -8.42
N THR A 565 21.79 -6.05 -9.17
CA THR A 565 20.46 -6.31 -8.60
C THR A 565 20.44 -7.59 -7.75
N LYS A 566 21.11 -8.67 -8.19
CA LYS A 566 21.11 -9.98 -7.52
C LYS A 566 22.23 -10.19 -6.49
N LYS A 567 23.20 -9.28 -6.37
CA LYS A 567 24.45 -9.52 -5.63
C LYS A 567 24.18 -9.89 -4.17
N ASN A 568 24.99 -10.80 -3.62
CA ASN A 568 24.82 -11.32 -2.25
C ASN A 568 25.33 -10.36 -1.16
N GLU A 569 26.27 -9.49 -1.48
CA GLU A 569 26.87 -8.53 -0.55
C GLU A 569 25.90 -7.38 -0.22
N THR A 570 26.17 -6.70 0.89
CA THR A 570 25.61 -5.37 1.20
C THR A 570 25.80 -4.46 -0.01
N GLY A 571 24.71 -4.16 -0.72
CA GLY A 571 24.73 -3.42 -1.98
C GLY A 571 23.86 -4.04 -3.08
N GLY A 572 23.50 -5.33 -2.98
CA GLY A 572 22.52 -5.93 -3.87
C GLY A 572 21.14 -5.31 -3.69
N LYS A 573 20.51 -4.80 -4.76
CA LYS A 573 19.22 -4.08 -4.66
C LYS A 573 18.13 -4.91 -3.98
N ILE A 574 18.03 -6.22 -4.31
CA ILE A 574 17.04 -7.11 -3.69
C ILE A 574 17.30 -7.32 -2.20
N ASN A 575 18.56 -7.52 -1.81
CA ASN A 575 18.92 -7.67 -0.40
C ASN A 575 18.63 -6.37 0.38
N LYS A 576 18.90 -5.21 -0.22
CA LYS A 576 18.61 -3.92 0.41
C LYS A 576 17.12 -3.74 0.69
N GLU A 577 16.27 -3.96 -0.31
CA GLU A 577 14.81 -3.88 -0.14
C GLU A 577 14.29 -4.91 0.89
N ARG A 578 14.89 -6.10 0.92
CA ARG A 578 14.58 -7.12 1.93
C ARG A 578 14.93 -6.65 3.34
N ASP A 579 16.11 -6.07 3.52
CA ASP A 579 16.58 -5.57 4.81
C ASP A 579 15.75 -4.34 5.25
N ASP A 580 15.40 -3.44 4.34
CA ASP A 580 14.49 -2.31 4.59
C ASP A 580 13.08 -2.79 5.02
N ALA A 581 12.56 -3.84 4.39
CA ALA A 581 11.29 -4.47 4.78
C ALA A 581 11.38 -5.13 6.18
N ASP A 582 12.52 -5.77 6.49
CA ASP A 582 12.78 -6.39 7.80
C ASP A 582 12.83 -5.35 8.93
N ASP A 583 13.43 -4.19 8.67
CA ASP A 583 13.46 -3.05 9.57
C ASP A 583 12.06 -2.48 9.83
N LEU A 584 11.23 -2.34 8.78
CA LEU A 584 9.85 -1.90 8.92
C LEU A 584 9.01 -2.88 9.75
N MET A 585 9.16 -4.18 9.51
CA MET A 585 8.46 -5.22 10.28
C MET A 585 8.90 -5.21 11.75
N SER A 586 10.20 -5.00 12.01
CA SER A 586 10.74 -4.89 13.36
C SER A 586 10.22 -3.65 14.10
N LYS A 587 10.10 -2.51 13.42
CA LYS A 587 9.49 -1.28 13.97
C LYS A 587 8.00 -1.49 14.28
N LEU A 588 7.24 -2.05 13.34
CA LEU A 588 5.82 -2.33 13.54
C LEU A 588 5.58 -3.27 14.72
N LYS A 589 6.38 -4.35 14.82
CA LYS A 589 6.32 -5.27 15.94
C LYS A 589 6.53 -4.54 17.27
N LYS A 590 7.57 -3.71 17.35
CA LYS A 590 7.87 -2.95 18.56
C LYS A 590 6.73 -2.00 18.94
N GLU A 591 6.22 -1.24 17.99
CA GLU A 591 5.11 -0.30 18.25
C GLU A 591 3.84 -1.01 18.76
N LEU A 592 3.53 -2.19 18.22
CA LEU A 592 2.39 -3.00 18.68
C LEU A 592 2.62 -3.59 20.07
N GLN A 593 3.84 -4.06 20.35
CA GLN A 593 4.22 -4.54 21.69
C GLN A 593 4.09 -3.42 22.71
N ASP A 594 4.69 -2.25 22.45
CA ASP A 594 4.63 -1.09 23.35
C ASP A 594 3.17 -0.67 23.63
N LYS A 595 2.29 -0.73 22.62
CA LYS A 595 0.85 -0.43 22.80
C LYS A 595 0.13 -1.49 23.63
N LEU A 596 0.40 -2.78 23.41
CA LEU A 596 -0.21 -3.87 24.16
C LEU A 596 0.26 -3.87 25.62
N ASP A 597 1.53 -3.58 25.87
CA ASP A 597 2.09 -3.47 27.21
C ASP A 597 1.47 -2.29 27.97
N ASN A 598 1.25 -1.15 27.31
CA ASN A 598 0.51 -0.03 27.89
C ASN A 598 -0.95 -0.42 28.23
N ILE A 599 -1.64 -1.15 27.36
CA ILE A 599 -3.01 -1.63 27.65
C ILE A 599 -3.00 -2.55 28.87
N SER A 600 -2.05 -3.50 28.94
CA SER A 600 -1.88 -4.40 30.09
C SER A 600 -1.67 -3.61 31.38
N TYR A 601 -0.81 -2.60 31.35
CA TYR A 601 -0.56 -1.72 32.50
C TYR A 601 -1.84 -0.99 32.98
N PHE A 602 -2.66 -0.48 32.06
CA PHE A 602 -3.92 0.16 32.42
C PHE A 602 -4.97 -0.83 32.94
N ILE A 603 -4.99 -2.08 32.46
CA ILE A 603 -5.84 -3.15 33.00
C ILE A 603 -5.46 -3.43 34.46
N ASP A 604 -4.16 -3.54 34.77
CA ASP A 604 -3.68 -3.77 36.14
C ASP A 604 -4.06 -2.63 37.10
N ILE A 605 -3.94 -1.37 36.64
CA ILE A 605 -4.41 -0.21 37.42
C ILE A 605 -5.91 -0.29 37.68
N ALA A 606 -6.71 -0.61 36.65
CA ALA A 606 -8.15 -0.69 36.77
C ALA A 606 -8.59 -1.82 37.72
N ASP A 607 -7.96 -3.00 37.64
CA ASP A 607 -8.26 -4.12 38.55
C ASP A 607 -7.94 -3.73 40.00
N SER A 608 -6.77 -3.13 40.25
CA SER A 608 -6.36 -2.69 41.59
C SER A 608 -7.30 -1.63 42.18
N ALA A 609 -7.73 -0.66 41.37
CA ALA A 609 -8.69 0.36 41.80
C ALA A 609 -10.06 -0.22 42.14
N LEU A 610 -10.57 -1.13 41.29
CA LEU A 610 -11.84 -1.82 41.52
C LEU A 610 -11.78 -2.75 42.73
N GLU A 611 -10.67 -3.47 42.90
CA GLU A 611 -10.43 -4.31 44.08
C GLU A 611 -10.45 -3.49 45.36
N THR A 612 -9.74 -2.36 45.37
CA THR A 612 -9.72 -1.45 46.52
C THR A 612 -11.11 -0.93 46.84
N ALA A 613 -11.87 -0.47 45.84
CA ALA A 613 -13.22 0.04 46.03
C ALA A 613 -14.17 -1.04 46.59
N ILE A 614 -14.14 -2.26 46.03
CA ILE A 614 -14.95 -3.39 46.51
C ILE A 614 -14.58 -3.75 47.96
N ARG A 615 -13.28 -3.78 48.28
CA ARG A 615 -12.80 -4.06 49.64
C ARG A 615 -13.29 -3.02 50.64
N LEU A 616 -13.22 -1.73 50.31
CA LEU A 616 -13.72 -0.66 51.18
C LEU A 616 -15.22 -0.81 51.50
N VAL A 617 -16.02 -1.19 50.50
CA VAL A 617 -17.46 -1.46 50.73
C VAL A 617 -17.65 -2.69 51.61
N LYS A 618 -16.87 -3.76 51.41
CA LYS A 618 -16.92 -4.94 52.29
C LYS A 618 -16.56 -4.60 53.73
N ASP A 619 -15.48 -3.85 53.94
CA ASP A 619 -15.01 -3.45 55.27
C ASP A 619 -16.07 -2.58 55.97
N ALA A 620 -16.70 -1.66 55.25
CA ALA A 620 -17.80 -0.82 55.76
C ALA A 620 -19.04 -1.63 56.19
N LEU A 621 -19.26 -2.83 55.65
CA LEU A 621 -20.36 -3.72 56.03
C LEU A 621 -20.08 -4.55 57.30
N ILE A 622 -18.82 -4.67 57.72
CA ILE A 622 -18.44 -5.47 58.90
C ILE A 622 -18.91 -4.80 60.18
N GLU A 623 -18.71 -3.49 60.34
CA GLU A 623 -19.11 -2.76 61.55
C GLU A 623 -20.63 -2.78 61.82
N PRO A 624 -21.51 -2.45 60.85
CA PRO A 624 -22.95 -2.52 61.03
C PRO A 624 -23.44 -3.93 61.34
N THR A 625 -22.86 -4.96 60.70
CA THR A 625 -23.19 -6.37 60.97
C THR A 625 -22.84 -6.74 62.42
N ASN A 626 -21.65 -6.34 62.88
CA ASN A 626 -21.19 -6.62 64.24
C ASN A 626 -21.98 -5.83 65.30
N ARG A 627 -22.37 -4.58 65.01
CA ARG A 627 -23.21 -3.77 65.91
C ARG A 627 -24.65 -4.27 65.96
N SER A 628 -25.25 -4.66 64.83
CA SER A 628 -26.57 -5.30 64.77
C SER A 628 -26.62 -6.53 65.67
N ASN A 629 -25.60 -7.39 65.61
CA ASN A 629 -25.52 -8.58 66.45
C ASN A 629 -25.34 -8.30 67.95
N LYS A 630 -24.78 -7.14 68.34
CA LYS A 630 -24.50 -6.79 69.75
C LYS A 630 -25.56 -5.89 70.40
N GLN A 631 -26.08 -4.89 69.70
CA GLN A 631 -26.94 -3.86 70.28
C GLN A 631 -28.44 -4.18 70.21
N LEU A 632 -28.81 -5.17 69.41
CA LEU A 632 -30.20 -5.59 69.29
C LEU A 632 -30.55 -6.73 70.25
N GLN A 633 -29.73 -7.18 71.19
CA GLN A 633 -30.24 -8.12 72.19
C GLN A 633 -31.26 -7.40 73.10
N PRO A 634 -32.50 -7.89 73.25
CA PRO A 634 -33.42 -7.33 74.23
C PRO A 634 -32.76 -7.44 75.60
N SER A 635 -32.61 -6.31 76.29
CA SER A 635 -32.18 -6.30 77.69
C SER A 635 -33.19 -7.12 78.48
N GLU A 636 -32.72 -8.21 79.12
CA GLU A 636 -33.56 -8.99 80.04
C GLU A 636 -34.31 -8.04 80.98
N PRO A 637 -35.63 -8.16 81.10
CA PRO A 637 -36.39 -7.34 82.03
C PRO A 637 -35.85 -7.60 83.46
N LYS A 638 -35.38 -6.54 84.12
CA LYS A 638 -35.02 -6.57 85.54
C LYS A 638 -36.24 -6.48 86.42
#